data_AF-A0AB38DEC4-F1
#
_entry.id   AF-A0AB38DEC4-F1
#
_cell.length_a   1.000
_cell.length_b   1.000
_cell.length_c   1.000
_cell.angle_alpha   90.00
_cell.angle_beta   90.00
_cell.angle_gamma   90.00
#
_symmetry.space_group_name_H-M   'P 1'
#
loop_
_entity.id
_entity.type
_entity.pdbx_description
1 polymer ?
#
loop_
_entity_poly.entity_id
_entity_poly.type
_entity_poly.pdbx_seq_one_letter_code
_entity_poly.pdbx_strand_id
1 'polypeptide(L)'
;MSRTPENSPTVDNLQALSVTDLLAARDLYHHHLTNKPNVVGTAIGRYLIREQPGGARTLVNSRVEQGFSWPCVMVFISDWAAPKSLTPYDYVPKQLFMPDGRVVPVCKVQVDPAPVSTTPRHPAPARWPTTLLGGGLPIVVDVQNQSHTATAGCLVSDSHSLYALTNRHVCGPAGQEIDMVRGLARSRVGVSSGQQLTRLPFGEVYPFSMTNTYLTLDIGLVDVDDAGDWTSTAYGIGDIGPMVDTGDMTNGLDLIGQPVVAHGASSGLVAGKVMALFYRYKSMGGSEYVSDFLIAPDPQGPQTVPGDSGMVWHLTEDRARPAPLAVEWGGQAFLDDTTRCTLNFALATSLSTVCNLLDVEPVVGQQDGAQPFWGQTGHYSIATFTLDAIRSPNLKTLMQANLDAISFSLSELDPKSIAQRLKEARSNPDGIIPLADVPDLVWKNLPSKVVGGRDDHMVGYRSQGPEHPCHYADIDEPGPDGSIVRDLCLQDIANLTVAKWQQFYDERGHSTPDKRGLLPFRVWQFYDAMVGFAKSKQVDQFVCAAGLLAHYVGDASQPLHGSYLADGYPDGTGAGVHSCYESKMIDRYARQLVAAIPADLTTLGDLELIDDGQHAALATVELMDRSAQRLPPTQLVDAFVALGGKPVVATQDGLWSRFGEQTGLLMADSARTLAMIWDSAWAAGNGDKIKKSALQAIPHDRLRELYQQRQFVESLDLDHVETALR
;
A
#
# COMPACT_ATOMS: atom_id res chain seq x y z
N MET A 1 15.47 50.90 -56.71
CA MET A 1 15.75 50.57 -55.30
C MET A 1 14.49 49.94 -54.70
N SER A 2 14.34 48.61 -54.83
CA SER A 2 13.28 47.86 -54.16
C SER A 2 13.92 46.99 -53.08
N ARG A 3 13.62 47.27 -51.81
CA ARG A 3 13.80 46.33 -50.71
C ARG A 3 12.41 46.01 -50.18
N THR A 4 11.84 44.93 -50.66
CA THR A 4 10.80 44.17 -49.95
C THR A 4 11.43 43.57 -48.69
N PRO A 5 10.79 43.62 -47.52
CA PRO A 5 11.27 42.89 -46.36
C PRO A 5 10.88 41.41 -46.52
N GLU A 6 11.83 40.59 -46.93
CA GLU A 6 11.82 39.14 -46.69
C GLU A 6 12.03 38.93 -45.18
N ASN A 7 10.94 38.82 -44.41
CA ASN A 7 11.02 38.33 -43.02
C ASN A 7 9.64 37.87 -42.51
N SER A 8 8.88 37.17 -43.37
CA SER A 8 7.79 36.33 -42.89
C SER A 8 8.43 35.03 -42.38
N PRO A 9 8.30 34.65 -41.10
CA PRO A 9 8.86 33.39 -40.62
C PRO A 9 8.33 32.22 -41.44
N THR A 10 9.22 31.36 -41.92
CA THR A 10 8.86 30.13 -42.63
C THR A 10 8.17 29.15 -41.66
N VAL A 11 7.30 28.27 -42.18
CA VAL A 11 6.56 27.28 -41.37
C VAL A 11 7.52 26.41 -40.54
N ASP A 12 8.69 26.08 -41.10
CA ASP A 12 9.74 25.33 -40.41
C ASP A 12 10.28 26.05 -39.16
N ASN A 13 10.39 27.38 -39.18
CA ASN A 13 10.85 28.16 -38.02
C ASN A 13 9.79 28.22 -36.90
N LEU A 14 8.50 28.09 -37.23
CA LEU A 14 7.41 28.11 -36.24
C LEU A 14 7.24 26.75 -35.54
N GLN A 15 7.63 25.65 -36.18
CA GLN A 15 7.56 24.31 -35.58
C GLN A 15 8.63 24.10 -34.49
N ALA A 16 9.70 24.90 -34.46
CA ALA A 16 10.80 24.79 -33.51
C ALA A 16 10.54 25.48 -32.14
N LEU A 17 9.40 26.14 -31.96
CA LEU A 17 9.08 26.85 -30.72
C LEU A 17 8.81 25.87 -29.56
N SER A 18 9.47 26.11 -28.43
CA SER A 18 9.37 25.29 -27.21
C SER A 18 8.33 25.83 -26.22
N VAL A 19 7.99 25.04 -25.19
CA VAL A 19 7.15 25.49 -24.06
C VAL A 19 7.71 26.75 -23.41
N THR A 20 9.02 26.81 -23.19
CA THR A 20 9.73 27.98 -22.64
C THR A 20 9.46 29.24 -23.46
N ASP A 21 9.49 29.13 -24.80
CA ASP A 21 9.31 30.27 -25.70
C ASP A 21 7.88 30.79 -25.64
N LEU A 22 6.91 29.88 -25.59
CA LEU A 22 5.50 30.23 -25.50
C LEU A 22 5.15 30.87 -24.15
N LEU A 23 5.70 30.34 -23.06
CA LEU A 23 5.49 30.91 -21.72
C LEU A 23 6.16 32.27 -21.59
N ALA A 24 7.39 32.44 -22.06
CA ALA A 24 8.07 33.74 -22.06
C ALA A 24 7.31 34.79 -22.89
N ALA A 25 6.79 34.40 -24.07
CA ALA A 25 5.97 35.30 -24.88
C ALA A 25 4.65 35.66 -24.22
N ARG A 26 3.99 34.68 -23.59
CA ARG A 26 2.75 34.91 -22.85
C ARG A 26 2.98 35.83 -21.65
N ASP A 27 4.07 35.66 -20.91
CA ASP A 27 4.40 36.49 -19.75
C ASP A 27 4.74 37.93 -20.17
N LEU A 28 5.60 38.08 -21.18
CA LEU A 28 5.97 39.40 -21.73
C LEU A 28 4.76 40.21 -22.19
N TYR A 29 3.78 39.55 -22.82
CA TYR A 29 2.56 40.18 -23.32
C TYR A 29 1.39 40.06 -22.35
N HIS A 30 1.62 39.61 -21.12
CA HIS A 30 0.57 39.29 -20.15
C HIS A 30 -0.39 40.46 -19.97
N HIS A 31 0.09 41.61 -19.49
CA HIS A 31 -0.74 42.81 -19.30
C HIS A 31 -1.46 43.28 -20.56
N HIS A 32 -0.84 43.11 -21.73
CA HIS A 32 -1.48 43.49 -22.99
C HIS A 32 -2.65 42.56 -23.35
N LEU A 33 -2.52 41.27 -23.07
CA LEU A 33 -3.55 40.27 -23.39
C LEU A 33 -4.65 40.23 -22.32
N THR A 34 -4.32 40.40 -21.03
CA THR A 34 -5.25 40.23 -19.91
C THR A 34 -6.12 41.47 -19.64
N ASN A 35 -5.64 42.67 -19.95
CA ASN A 35 -6.43 43.90 -19.83
C ASN A 35 -7.51 44.06 -20.92
N LYS A 36 -7.60 43.11 -21.85
CA LYS A 36 -8.58 43.16 -22.94
C LYS A 36 -9.94 42.66 -22.46
N PRO A 37 -11.01 43.45 -22.63
CA PRO A 37 -12.34 43.11 -22.10
C PRO A 37 -12.95 41.85 -22.73
N ASN A 38 -12.54 41.51 -23.94
CA ASN A 38 -13.01 40.33 -24.67
C ASN A 38 -12.15 39.08 -24.43
N VAL A 39 -11.04 39.13 -23.67
CA VAL A 39 -10.18 37.97 -23.42
C VAL A 39 -10.63 37.23 -22.17
N VAL A 40 -11.18 36.04 -22.37
CA VAL A 40 -11.68 35.16 -21.31
C VAL A 40 -10.52 34.41 -20.64
N GLY A 41 -9.61 33.86 -21.45
CA GLY A 41 -8.54 32.98 -20.97
C GLY A 41 -7.31 33.02 -21.88
N THR A 42 -6.19 32.54 -21.36
CA THR A 42 -4.96 32.33 -22.13
C THR A 42 -4.33 31.00 -21.76
N ALA A 43 -3.73 30.33 -22.73
CA ALA A 43 -2.98 29.08 -22.53
C ALA A 43 -1.84 29.02 -23.54
N ILE A 44 -1.02 27.98 -23.46
CA ILE A 44 -0.12 27.61 -24.56
C ILE A 44 -0.64 26.34 -25.23
N GLY A 45 -0.42 26.20 -26.53
CA GLY A 45 -0.71 24.95 -27.19
C GLY A 45 -0.40 24.93 -28.67
N ARG A 46 -1.14 24.13 -29.44
CA ARG A 46 -0.99 24.06 -30.91
C ARG A 46 -2.11 24.84 -31.60
N TYR A 47 -1.75 25.49 -32.70
CA TYR A 47 -2.66 26.34 -33.44
C TYR A 47 -3.78 25.51 -34.07
N LEU A 48 -5.05 25.80 -33.73
CA LEU A 48 -6.17 25.01 -34.23
C LEU A 48 -6.50 25.39 -35.68
N ILE A 49 -6.63 24.37 -36.51
CA ILE A 49 -7.05 24.46 -37.90
C ILE A 49 -8.56 24.28 -37.95
N ARG A 50 -9.24 25.23 -38.57
CA ARG A 50 -10.70 25.15 -38.78
C ARG A 50 -11.01 24.05 -39.76
N GLU A 51 -12.05 23.28 -39.49
CA GLU A 51 -12.51 22.23 -40.40
C GLU A 51 -13.02 22.80 -41.73
N GLN A 52 -13.61 23.99 -41.68
CA GLN A 52 -14.01 24.75 -42.87
C GLN A 52 -13.39 26.16 -42.88
N PRO A 53 -12.97 26.67 -44.06
CA PRO A 53 -12.41 28.01 -44.18
C PRO A 53 -13.49 29.09 -44.03
N GLY A 54 -13.24 30.09 -43.17
CA GLY A 54 -14.15 31.22 -42.95
C GLY A 54 -14.67 31.28 -41.51
N GLY A 55 -15.22 32.43 -41.10
CA GLY A 55 -15.80 32.60 -39.76
C GLY A 55 -14.82 32.53 -38.57
N ALA A 56 -15.39 32.40 -37.38
CA ALA A 56 -14.65 32.27 -36.13
C ALA A 56 -14.06 30.88 -35.94
N ARG A 57 -12.89 30.83 -35.28
CA ARG A 57 -12.32 29.57 -34.78
C ARG A 57 -12.94 29.30 -33.42
N THR A 58 -13.52 28.13 -33.23
CA THR A 58 -14.16 27.71 -31.97
C THR A 58 -13.55 26.39 -31.50
N LEU A 59 -13.94 25.93 -30.31
CA LEU A 59 -13.48 24.64 -29.76
C LEU A 59 -14.12 23.42 -30.44
N VAL A 60 -15.18 23.63 -31.22
CA VAL A 60 -15.97 22.56 -31.85
C VAL A 60 -15.69 22.47 -33.36
N ASN A 61 -15.42 23.60 -34.02
CA ASN A 61 -15.21 23.64 -35.47
C ASN A 61 -13.74 23.64 -35.89
N SER A 62 -12.83 23.35 -34.95
CA SER A 62 -11.39 23.42 -35.17
C SER A 62 -10.67 22.35 -34.38
N ARG A 63 -9.56 21.85 -34.93
CA ARG A 63 -8.78 20.75 -34.36
C ARG A 63 -7.28 20.97 -34.58
N VAL A 64 -6.48 20.22 -33.84
CA VAL A 64 -5.06 20.05 -34.13
C VAL A 64 -4.94 19.08 -35.30
N GLU A 65 -4.21 19.49 -36.33
CA GLU A 65 -3.90 18.72 -37.52
C GLU A 65 -2.38 18.53 -37.63
N GLN A 66 -1.95 17.26 -37.68
CA GLN A 66 -0.55 16.88 -37.70
C GLN A 66 0.15 17.48 -38.94
N GLY A 67 1.34 18.07 -38.73
CA GLY A 67 2.09 18.76 -39.79
C GLY A 67 1.60 20.17 -40.13
N PHE A 68 0.38 20.55 -39.72
CA PHE A 68 -0.20 21.87 -40.01
C PHE A 68 -0.40 22.74 -38.77
N SER A 69 -0.39 22.15 -37.57
CA SER A 69 -0.60 22.86 -36.30
C SER A 69 0.72 23.14 -35.59
N TRP A 70 1.12 24.40 -35.56
CA TRP A 70 2.36 24.87 -34.93
C TRP A 70 2.14 25.31 -33.47
N PRO A 71 3.19 25.27 -32.62
CA PRO A 71 3.16 25.85 -31.28
C PRO A 71 2.73 27.33 -31.26
N CYS A 72 1.89 27.72 -30.30
CA CYS A 72 1.32 29.05 -30.22
C CYS A 72 0.83 29.41 -28.82
N VAL A 73 0.65 30.72 -28.56
CA VAL A 73 -0.16 31.19 -27.43
C VAL A 73 -1.62 31.15 -27.84
N MET A 74 -2.44 30.44 -27.07
CA MET A 74 -3.88 30.38 -27.27
C MET A 74 -4.56 31.50 -26.49
N VAL A 75 -5.42 32.27 -27.16
CA VAL A 75 -6.18 33.38 -26.56
C VAL A 75 -7.66 33.13 -26.80
N PHE A 76 -8.37 32.87 -25.70
CA PHE A 76 -9.80 32.58 -25.69
C PHE A 76 -10.56 33.90 -25.60
N ILE A 77 -11.43 34.19 -26.58
CA ILE A 77 -12.16 35.46 -26.68
C ILE A 77 -13.67 35.26 -26.71
N SER A 78 -14.42 36.17 -26.10
CA SER A 78 -15.88 36.13 -26.07
C SER A 78 -16.55 36.61 -27.36
N ASP A 79 -15.86 37.47 -28.13
CA ASP A 79 -16.39 38.04 -29.37
C ASP A 79 -15.39 37.97 -30.52
N TRP A 80 -15.87 37.48 -31.67
CA TRP A 80 -15.14 37.43 -32.93
C TRP A 80 -15.56 38.59 -33.84
N ALA A 81 -15.26 39.82 -33.41
CA ALA A 81 -15.59 40.99 -34.20
C ALA A 81 -14.74 41.12 -35.48
N ALA A 82 -15.31 41.73 -36.52
CA ALA A 82 -14.58 42.03 -37.75
C ALA A 82 -13.47 43.07 -37.48
N PRO A 83 -12.30 43.00 -38.17
CA PRO A 83 -11.18 43.91 -37.91
C PRO A 83 -11.48 45.41 -38.00
N LYS A 84 -12.59 45.79 -38.65
CA LYS A 84 -13.02 47.19 -38.84
C LYS A 84 -13.84 47.77 -37.67
N SER A 85 -14.31 46.93 -36.75
CA SER A 85 -15.13 47.35 -35.59
C SER A 85 -14.38 47.30 -34.25
N LEU A 86 -13.13 46.84 -34.24
CA LEU A 86 -12.30 46.72 -33.04
C LEU A 86 -11.48 48.00 -32.83
N THR A 87 -11.50 48.56 -31.62
CA THR A 87 -10.50 49.59 -31.26
C THR A 87 -9.13 48.91 -31.10
N PRO A 88 -8.00 49.66 -31.17
CA PRO A 88 -6.68 49.09 -30.88
C PRO A 88 -6.59 48.38 -29.51
N TYR A 89 -7.45 48.75 -28.56
CA TYR A 89 -7.54 48.11 -27.24
C TYR A 89 -8.19 46.72 -27.32
N ASP A 90 -9.12 46.47 -28.26
CA ASP A 90 -9.85 45.21 -28.40
C ASP A 90 -9.12 44.19 -29.30
N TYR A 91 -8.09 44.63 -30.02
CA TYR A 91 -7.39 43.82 -30.99
C TYR A 91 -6.40 42.84 -30.33
N VAL A 92 -6.71 41.55 -30.40
CA VAL A 92 -5.73 40.49 -30.08
C VAL A 92 -4.80 40.27 -31.29
N PRO A 93 -3.48 40.45 -31.13
CA PRO A 93 -2.52 40.31 -32.21
C PRO A 93 -2.47 38.88 -32.75
N LYS A 94 -2.07 38.73 -34.02
CA LYS A 94 -1.88 37.41 -34.65
C LYS A 94 -0.54 36.76 -34.26
N GLN A 95 0.42 37.56 -33.82
CA GLN A 95 1.78 37.17 -33.51
C GLN A 95 2.33 38.08 -32.40
N LEU A 96 3.20 37.55 -31.56
CA LEU A 96 3.93 38.24 -30.51
C LEU A 96 5.40 38.33 -30.93
N PHE A 97 5.97 39.52 -30.86
CA PHE A 97 7.37 39.76 -31.23
C PHE A 97 8.24 39.80 -29.99
N MET A 98 9.21 38.91 -29.90
CA MET A 98 10.14 38.82 -28.77
C MET A 98 11.31 39.79 -28.92
N PRO A 99 11.94 40.27 -27.82
CA PRO A 99 13.08 41.19 -27.89
C PRO A 99 14.29 40.62 -28.62
N ASP A 100 14.43 39.30 -28.66
CA ASP A 100 15.49 38.57 -29.36
C ASP A 100 15.18 38.29 -30.85
N GLY A 101 14.06 38.82 -31.36
CA GLY A 101 13.65 38.68 -32.76
C GLY A 101 12.79 37.45 -33.06
N ARG A 102 12.55 36.55 -32.08
CA ARG A 102 11.62 35.43 -32.26
C ARG A 102 10.18 35.93 -32.43
N VAL A 103 9.39 35.16 -33.18
CA VAL A 103 7.98 35.46 -33.45
C VAL A 103 7.13 34.30 -32.96
N VAL A 104 6.24 34.56 -32.00
CA VAL A 104 5.35 33.55 -31.43
C VAL A 104 3.93 33.73 -31.96
N PRO A 105 3.35 32.72 -32.65
CA PRO A 105 1.99 32.81 -33.17
C PRO A 105 0.93 32.89 -32.07
N VAL A 106 -0.19 33.55 -32.37
CA VAL A 106 -1.37 33.62 -31.50
C VAL A 106 -2.55 32.89 -32.15
N CYS A 107 -3.05 31.85 -31.49
CA CYS A 107 -4.28 31.17 -31.87
C CYS A 107 -5.46 31.79 -31.12
N LYS A 108 -6.22 32.66 -31.80
CA LYS A 108 -7.48 33.20 -31.26
C LYS A 108 -8.57 32.16 -31.38
N VAL A 109 -9.27 31.87 -30.28
CA VAL A 109 -10.37 30.90 -30.20
C VAL A 109 -11.58 31.60 -29.58
N GLN A 110 -12.69 31.65 -30.29
CA GLN A 110 -13.95 32.13 -29.76
C GLN A 110 -14.55 31.09 -28.80
N VAL A 111 -15.01 31.56 -27.64
CA VAL A 111 -15.72 30.77 -26.64
C VAL A 111 -16.85 31.59 -26.03
N ASP A 112 -17.90 30.92 -25.61
CA ASP A 112 -19.00 31.51 -24.85
C ASP A 112 -19.03 30.88 -23.45
N PRO A 113 -18.54 31.56 -22.40
CA PRO A 113 -18.46 31.00 -21.05
C PRO A 113 -19.82 30.57 -20.51
N ALA A 114 -19.88 29.37 -19.95
CA ALA A 114 -21.09 28.81 -19.34
C ALA A 114 -20.82 28.33 -17.91
N PRO A 115 -21.85 28.22 -17.06
CA PRO A 115 -21.75 27.47 -15.81
C PRO A 115 -21.48 25.99 -16.13
N VAL A 116 -20.67 25.34 -15.29
CA VAL A 116 -20.40 23.90 -15.39
C VAL A 116 -21.71 23.12 -15.25
N SER A 117 -21.98 22.21 -16.17
CA SER A 117 -23.14 21.32 -16.07
C SER A 117 -22.97 20.41 -14.87
N THR A 118 -23.98 20.37 -13.99
CA THR A 118 -23.97 19.55 -12.77
C THR A 118 -24.65 18.20 -12.95
N THR A 119 -25.28 17.97 -14.11
CA THR A 119 -26.07 16.76 -14.37
C THR A 119 -25.32 15.86 -15.36
N PRO A 120 -25.05 14.59 -15.01
CA PRO A 120 -24.42 13.65 -15.94
C PRO A 120 -25.33 13.40 -17.15
N ARG A 121 -24.77 13.50 -18.36
CA ARG A 121 -25.40 12.91 -19.56
C ARG A 121 -25.17 11.41 -19.47
N HIS A 122 -26.21 10.67 -19.07
CA HIS A 122 -26.20 9.23 -18.79
C HIS A 122 -25.56 8.88 -17.42
N PRO A 123 -26.34 8.92 -16.31
CA PRO A 123 -25.83 8.54 -15.00
C PRO A 123 -25.38 7.07 -14.97
N ALA A 124 -24.21 6.82 -14.41
CA ALA A 124 -23.68 5.47 -14.26
C ALA A 124 -24.60 4.62 -13.34
N PRO A 125 -24.72 3.30 -13.57
CA PRO A 125 -25.44 2.42 -12.65
C PRO A 125 -24.77 2.46 -11.26
N ALA A 126 -25.55 2.70 -10.20
CA ALA A 126 -25.07 2.76 -8.81
C ALA A 126 -24.74 1.39 -8.20
N ARG A 127 -24.06 0.51 -8.96
CA ARG A 127 -23.61 -0.80 -8.49
C ARG A 127 -22.09 -0.85 -8.48
N TRP A 128 -21.55 -0.46 -7.36
CA TRP A 128 -20.12 -0.49 -7.08
C TRP A 128 -19.69 -1.89 -6.63
N PRO A 129 -18.42 -2.29 -6.86
CA PRO A 129 -17.90 -3.55 -6.36
C PRO A 129 -18.01 -3.62 -4.83
N THR A 130 -18.21 -4.83 -4.31
CA THR A 130 -18.29 -5.10 -2.86
C THR A 130 -17.00 -5.70 -2.29
N THR A 131 -16.04 -6.03 -3.15
CA THR A 131 -14.81 -6.75 -2.79
C THR A 131 -13.61 -5.81 -2.71
N LEU A 132 -12.97 -5.50 -3.83
CA LEU A 132 -11.75 -4.68 -3.89
C LEU A 132 -12.06 -3.23 -4.28
N LEU A 133 -11.37 -2.32 -3.60
CA LEU A 133 -11.39 -0.88 -3.82
C LEU A 133 -10.30 -0.47 -4.81
N GLY A 134 -10.50 0.59 -5.58
CA GLY A 134 -9.50 1.04 -6.55
C GLY A 134 -9.82 2.42 -7.09
N GLY A 135 -8.97 2.88 -8.02
CA GLY A 135 -9.21 4.14 -8.73
C GLY A 135 -10.56 4.16 -9.44
N GLY A 136 -11.20 5.31 -9.55
CA GLY A 136 -12.50 5.51 -10.18
C GLY A 136 -13.72 5.19 -9.30
N LEU A 137 -13.52 4.79 -8.03
CA LEU A 137 -14.60 4.53 -7.08
C LEU A 137 -14.99 5.77 -6.26
N PRO A 138 -16.25 5.83 -5.75
CA PRO A 138 -16.78 6.98 -5.02
C PRO A 138 -16.22 7.11 -3.60
N ILE A 139 -15.48 8.19 -3.36
CA ILE A 139 -15.16 8.68 -2.01
C ILE A 139 -16.33 9.51 -1.48
N VAL A 140 -16.67 9.34 -0.21
CA VAL A 140 -17.70 10.12 0.48
C VAL A 140 -17.11 10.73 1.75
N VAL A 141 -17.34 12.03 1.93
CA VAL A 141 -16.87 12.79 3.10
C VAL A 141 -18.03 13.62 3.65
N ASP A 142 -18.25 13.57 4.96
CA ASP A 142 -19.24 14.43 5.62
C ASP A 142 -18.56 15.66 6.22
N VAL A 143 -18.99 16.83 5.78
CA VAL A 143 -18.49 18.13 6.27
C VAL A 143 -19.68 19.05 6.50
N GLN A 144 -19.74 19.70 7.66
CA GLN A 144 -20.80 20.67 8.00
C GLN A 144 -22.23 20.11 7.81
N ASN A 145 -22.44 18.84 8.19
CA ASN A 145 -23.71 18.10 8.01
C ASN A 145 -24.15 17.92 6.55
N GLN A 146 -23.21 17.97 5.60
CA GLN A 146 -23.44 17.66 4.19
C GLN A 146 -22.50 16.53 3.75
N SER A 147 -23.04 15.56 3.02
CA SER A 147 -22.24 14.52 2.37
C SER A 147 -21.78 15.00 1.00
N HIS A 148 -20.47 14.97 0.78
CA HIS A 148 -19.85 15.27 -0.49
C HIS A 148 -19.32 13.97 -1.11
N THR A 149 -19.63 13.75 -2.39
CA THR A 149 -19.09 12.62 -3.16
C THR A 149 -17.98 13.13 -4.08
N ALA A 150 -16.94 12.32 -4.22
CA ALA A 150 -15.78 12.54 -5.07
C ALA A 150 -15.24 11.21 -5.58
N THR A 151 -14.08 11.21 -6.22
CA THR A 151 -13.46 10.02 -6.80
C THR A 151 -12.11 9.71 -6.15
N ALA A 152 -11.88 8.43 -5.83
CA ALA A 152 -10.53 7.91 -5.58
C ALA A 152 -9.77 7.87 -6.91
N GLY A 153 -8.66 8.57 -7.04
CA GLY A 153 -7.92 8.67 -8.30
C GLY A 153 -7.16 7.39 -8.64
N CYS A 154 -6.10 7.14 -7.89
CA CYS A 154 -5.29 5.93 -7.96
C CYS A 154 -4.62 5.66 -6.61
N LEU A 155 -4.02 4.48 -6.47
CA LEU A 155 -3.13 4.20 -5.36
C LEU A 155 -1.76 4.82 -5.63
N VAL A 156 -1.18 5.44 -4.61
CA VAL A 156 0.21 5.92 -4.60
C VAL A 156 0.91 5.45 -3.34
N SER A 157 2.23 5.32 -3.38
CA SER A 157 3.04 4.91 -2.23
C SER A 157 4.30 5.76 -2.12
N ASP A 158 4.65 6.18 -0.90
CA ASP A 158 5.93 6.82 -0.57
C ASP A 158 7.02 5.79 -0.23
N SER A 159 6.87 4.55 -0.73
CA SER A 159 7.60 3.34 -0.35
C SER A 159 7.33 2.73 1.02
N HIS A 160 6.71 3.48 1.93
CA HIS A 160 6.43 3.04 3.29
C HIS A 160 4.95 2.75 3.50
N SER A 161 4.10 3.69 3.09
CA SER A 161 2.66 3.67 3.24
C SER A 161 1.98 3.61 1.88
N LEU A 162 0.78 3.05 1.87
CA LEU A 162 -0.11 3.05 0.71
C LEU A 162 -1.17 4.13 0.93
N TYR A 163 -1.40 4.95 -0.08
CA TYR A 163 -2.40 6.00 -0.04
C TYR A 163 -3.35 5.89 -1.21
N ALA A 164 -4.61 6.28 -0.99
CA ALA A 164 -5.50 6.62 -2.09
C ALA A 164 -5.36 8.11 -2.39
N LEU A 165 -4.99 8.44 -3.62
CA LEU A 165 -4.89 9.82 -4.09
C LEU A 165 -6.28 10.37 -4.42
N THR A 166 -6.56 11.60 -4.01
CA THR A 166 -7.74 12.37 -4.42
C THR A 166 -7.41 13.87 -4.35
N ASN A 167 -8.40 14.78 -4.42
CA ASN A 167 -8.13 16.20 -4.24
C ASN A 167 -8.12 16.61 -2.78
N ARG A 168 -7.38 17.69 -2.49
CA ARG A 168 -7.36 18.26 -1.13
C ARG A 168 -8.73 18.81 -0.72
N HIS A 169 -9.44 19.46 -1.63
CA HIS A 169 -10.79 19.95 -1.34
C HIS A 169 -11.79 18.82 -1.04
N VAL A 170 -11.47 17.58 -1.42
CA VAL A 170 -12.26 16.39 -1.11
C VAL A 170 -11.89 15.85 0.26
N CYS A 171 -10.62 15.50 0.47
CA CYS A 171 -10.20 14.84 1.71
C CYS A 171 -10.11 15.79 2.91
N GLY A 172 -10.10 17.11 2.69
CA GLY A 172 -10.08 18.09 3.77
C GLY A 172 -8.75 18.13 4.54
N PRO A 173 -8.75 18.66 5.77
CA PRO A 173 -7.55 18.70 6.61
C PRO A 173 -7.14 17.30 7.08
N ALA A 174 -5.87 17.16 7.49
CA ALA A 174 -5.35 15.92 8.05
C ALA A 174 -6.22 15.39 9.20
N GLY A 175 -6.46 14.08 9.20
CA GLY A 175 -7.31 13.38 10.18
C GLY A 175 -8.80 13.36 9.85
N GLN A 176 -9.25 14.03 8.79
CA GLN A 176 -10.62 13.90 8.30
C GLN A 176 -10.91 12.45 7.92
N GLU A 177 -11.99 11.88 8.44
CA GLU A 177 -12.42 10.52 8.09
C GLU A 177 -12.96 10.47 6.67
N ILE A 178 -12.55 9.43 5.95
CA ILE A 178 -12.89 9.20 4.55
C ILE A 178 -13.59 7.85 4.44
N ASP A 179 -14.77 7.88 3.84
CA ASP A 179 -15.54 6.69 3.54
C ASP A 179 -15.56 6.42 2.04
N MET A 180 -15.92 5.19 1.68
CA MET A 180 -16.17 4.78 0.31
C MET A 180 -17.46 3.96 0.22
N VAL A 181 -18.08 3.94 -0.96
CA VAL A 181 -19.28 3.12 -1.21
C VAL A 181 -18.89 1.73 -1.70
N ARG A 182 -19.27 0.68 -0.95
CA ARG A 182 -19.15 -0.74 -1.31
C ARG A 182 -20.54 -1.31 -1.62
N GLY A 183 -20.83 -1.54 -2.89
CA GLY A 183 -22.19 -1.89 -3.33
C GLY A 183 -23.21 -0.79 -2.99
N LEU A 184 -24.01 -1.02 -1.94
CA LEU A 184 -24.99 -0.06 -1.40
C LEU A 184 -24.62 0.45 0.01
N ALA A 185 -23.55 -0.08 0.60
CA ALA A 185 -23.11 0.29 1.94
C ALA A 185 -21.99 1.32 1.89
N ARG A 186 -21.95 2.20 2.90
CA ARG A 186 -20.86 3.13 3.12
C ARG A 186 -19.97 2.58 4.23
N SER A 187 -18.67 2.57 4.02
CA SER A 187 -17.69 2.08 4.98
C SER A 187 -16.48 3.00 5.02
N ARG A 188 -15.93 3.20 6.21
CA ARG A 188 -14.65 3.88 6.39
C ARG A 188 -13.53 3.13 5.69
N VAL A 189 -12.67 3.90 5.02
CA VAL A 189 -11.52 3.36 4.27
C VAL A 189 -10.19 4.00 4.69
N GLY A 190 -10.21 5.08 5.45
CA GLY A 190 -9.00 5.76 5.88
C GLY A 190 -9.23 7.14 6.45
N VAL A 191 -8.14 7.87 6.62
CA VAL A 191 -8.13 9.28 7.05
C VAL A 191 -7.27 10.12 6.11
N SER A 192 -7.60 11.40 5.98
CA SER A 192 -6.76 12.32 5.21
C SER A 192 -5.37 12.46 5.85
N SER A 193 -4.34 12.27 5.03
CA SER A 193 -2.93 12.46 5.41
C SER A 193 -2.58 13.95 5.53
N GLY A 194 -1.53 14.25 6.29
CA GLY A 194 -0.90 15.57 6.30
C GLY A 194 -0.15 15.91 5.01
N GLN A 195 0.14 14.91 4.18
CA GLN A 195 0.77 15.09 2.87
C GLN A 195 -0.26 15.58 1.84
N GLN A 196 -0.26 16.90 1.59
CA GLN A 196 -1.25 17.55 0.74
C GLN A 196 -0.63 18.69 -0.06
N LEU A 197 -1.16 18.95 -1.25
CA LEU A 197 -0.82 20.09 -2.09
C LEU A 197 -2.04 20.99 -2.27
N THR A 198 -1.81 22.30 -2.25
CA THR A 198 -2.86 23.30 -2.54
C THR A 198 -2.57 23.96 -3.88
N ARG A 199 -2.02 25.16 -3.84
CA ARG A 199 -1.47 25.87 -4.99
C ARG A 199 -0.05 26.26 -4.62
N LEU A 200 0.84 26.25 -5.60
CA LEU A 200 2.22 26.71 -5.42
C LEU A 200 2.52 27.84 -6.41
N PRO A 201 3.43 28.77 -6.08
CA PRO A 201 4.00 29.66 -7.07
C PRO A 201 4.53 28.87 -8.27
N PHE A 202 4.23 29.34 -9.48
CA PHE A 202 4.55 28.59 -10.70
C PHE A 202 6.04 28.23 -10.81
N GLY A 203 6.92 29.17 -10.46
CA GLY A 203 8.37 28.98 -10.49
C GLY A 203 8.94 28.04 -9.40
N GLU A 204 8.12 27.63 -8.42
CA GLU A 204 8.50 26.57 -7.46
C GLU A 204 8.22 25.17 -8.02
N VAL A 205 7.32 25.06 -9.00
CA VAL A 205 6.94 23.78 -9.61
C VAL A 205 7.71 23.52 -10.90
N TYR A 206 7.84 24.54 -11.75
CA TYR A 206 8.50 24.45 -13.05
C TYR A 206 9.65 25.44 -13.16
N PRO A 207 10.70 25.12 -13.94
CA PRO A 207 11.87 25.99 -14.10
C PRO A 207 11.61 27.24 -14.94
N PHE A 208 10.37 27.44 -15.43
CA PHE A 208 10.01 28.61 -16.24
C PHE A 208 9.51 29.77 -15.37
N SER A 209 9.80 30.98 -15.81
CA SER A 209 9.34 32.19 -15.14
C SER A 209 7.98 32.64 -15.69
N MET A 210 7.02 32.82 -14.78
CA MET A 210 5.78 33.57 -15.03
C MET A 210 5.51 34.50 -13.84
N THR A 211 5.21 35.76 -14.13
CA THR A 211 5.04 36.79 -13.12
C THR A 211 3.74 36.58 -12.34
N ASN A 212 3.80 36.62 -11.00
CA ASN A 212 2.66 36.52 -10.08
C ASN A 212 1.67 35.37 -10.39
N THR A 213 2.17 34.24 -10.89
CA THR A 213 1.33 33.11 -11.32
C THR A 213 1.43 31.97 -10.31
N TYR A 214 0.29 31.38 -9.98
CA TYR A 214 0.15 30.18 -9.16
C TYR A 214 -0.36 29.01 -10.01
N LEU A 215 0.22 27.84 -9.79
CA LEU A 215 -0.30 26.58 -10.29
C LEU A 215 -1.20 25.96 -9.23
N THR A 216 -2.41 25.58 -9.62
CA THR A 216 -3.31 24.82 -8.75
C THR A 216 -2.99 23.33 -8.89
N LEU A 217 -2.71 22.69 -7.75
CA LEU A 217 -2.38 21.28 -7.66
C LEU A 217 -3.56 20.52 -7.04
N ASP A 218 -4.04 21.01 -5.90
CA ASP A 218 -5.21 20.55 -5.17
C ASP A 218 -5.24 19.03 -4.97
N ILE A 219 -4.21 18.51 -4.32
CA ILE A 219 -4.02 17.07 -4.09
C ILE A 219 -4.08 16.76 -2.60
N GLY A 220 -4.76 15.68 -2.27
CA GLY A 220 -4.74 15.09 -0.95
C GLY A 220 -4.52 13.58 -1.02
N LEU A 221 -3.81 13.06 -0.03
CA LEU A 221 -3.63 11.63 0.14
C LEU A 221 -4.55 11.14 1.27
N VAL A 222 -5.14 9.96 1.09
CA VAL A 222 -5.89 9.25 2.13
C VAL A 222 -5.02 8.09 2.59
N ASP A 223 -4.62 8.10 3.86
CA ASP A 223 -3.96 6.98 4.53
C ASP A 223 -4.99 5.87 4.72
N VAL A 224 -4.81 4.75 4.00
CA VAL A 224 -5.83 3.70 3.93
C VAL A 224 -5.74 2.79 5.16
N ASP A 225 -6.89 2.47 5.76
CA ASP A 225 -6.92 1.67 7.00
C ASP A 225 -6.37 0.24 6.78
N ASP A 226 -6.64 -0.36 5.61
CA ASP A 226 -6.16 -1.70 5.21
C ASP A 226 -5.79 -1.71 3.72
N ALA A 227 -4.52 -1.97 3.41
CA ALA A 227 -4.03 -2.07 2.03
C ALA A 227 -4.58 -3.29 1.27
N GLY A 228 -4.95 -4.37 1.97
CA GLY A 228 -5.47 -5.60 1.38
C GLY A 228 -6.85 -5.44 0.74
N ASP A 229 -7.57 -4.38 1.12
CA ASP A 229 -8.85 -4.01 0.51
C ASP A 229 -8.70 -3.32 -0.85
N TRP A 230 -7.48 -2.96 -1.27
CA TRP A 230 -7.25 -2.12 -2.44
C TRP A 230 -6.53 -2.83 -3.60
N THR A 231 -6.82 -2.37 -4.82
CA THR A 231 -6.17 -2.78 -6.06
C THR A 231 -5.65 -1.58 -6.84
N SER A 232 -4.53 -1.78 -7.56
CA SER A 232 -4.00 -0.82 -8.53
C SER A 232 -4.83 -0.68 -9.80
N THR A 233 -5.76 -1.61 -10.06
CA THR A 233 -6.63 -1.57 -11.24
C THR A 233 -7.63 -0.41 -11.11
N ALA A 234 -7.76 0.41 -12.14
CA ALA A 234 -8.74 1.50 -12.17
C ALA A 234 -10.10 0.95 -12.62
N TYR A 235 -11.13 1.16 -11.80
CA TYR A 235 -12.49 0.74 -12.08
C TYR A 235 -12.99 1.37 -13.40
N GLY A 236 -13.63 0.57 -14.24
CA GLY A 236 -14.13 0.99 -15.56
C GLY A 236 -13.06 1.25 -16.63
N ILE A 237 -11.76 1.27 -16.28
CA ILE A 237 -10.64 1.40 -17.22
C ILE A 237 -9.89 0.07 -17.36
N GLY A 238 -9.60 -0.60 -16.25
CA GLY A 238 -8.81 -1.83 -16.20
C GLY A 238 -7.38 -1.59 -15.70
N ASP A 239 -6.47 -2.47 -16.10
CA ASP A 239 -5.07 -2.39 -15.67
C ASP A 239 -4.37 -1.20 -16.32
N ILE A 240 -3.79 -0.37 -15.46
CA ILE A 240 -3.06 0.83 -15.87
C ILE A 240 -1.60 0.48 -16.22
N GLY A 241 -1.03 1.23 -17.15
CA GLY A 241 0.39 1.16 -17.52
C GLY A 241 1.26 2.07 -16.65
N PRO A 242 2.56 2.16 -16.96
CA PRO A 242 3.45 3.15 -16.34
C PRO A 242 2.92 4.57 -16.51
N MET A 243 3.08 5.39 -15.48
CA MET A 243 2.72 6.82 -15.49
C MET A 243 3.44 7.55 -16.64
N VAL A 244 2.75 8.51 -17.25
CA VAL A 244 3.36 9.44 -18.20
C VAL A 244 4.24 10.41 -17.43
N ASP A 245 5.57 10.29 -17.60
CA ASP A 245 6.48 11.30 -17.10
C ASP A 245 6.40 12.56 -17.97
N THR A 246 5.91 13.63 -17.37
CA THR A 246 5.82 14.94 -18.01
C THR A 246 7.06 15.80 -17.77
N GLY A 247 8.00 15.33 -16.93
CA GLY A 247 9.20 16.05 -16.53
C GLY A 247 8.89 17.45 -16.02
N ASP A 248 9.63 18.43 -16.54
CA ASP A 248 9.41 19.86 -16.35
C ASP A 248 8.44 20.45 -17.39
N MET A 249 7.64 19.62 -18.06
CA MET A 249 6.75 19.95 -19.17
C MET A 249 7.45 20.39 -20.47
N THR A 250 8.77 20.19 -20.63
CA THR A 250 9.51 20.57 -21.86
C THR A 250 8.91 19.97 -23.14
N ASN A 251 8.46 18.70 -23.10
CA ASN A 251 7.81 18.02 -24.24
C ASN A 251 6.28 18.10 -24.19
N GLY A 252 5.70 18.94 -23.33
CA GLY A 252 4.25 18.96 -23.10
C GLY A 252 3.40 19.24 -24.35
N LEU A 253 3.96 19.95 -25.34
CA LEU A 253 3.25 20.25 -26.59
C LEU A 253 2.92 19.01 -27.43
N ASP A 254 3.58 17.89 -27.20
CA ASP A 254 3.31 16.62 -27.90
C ASP A 254 2.12 15.86 -27.30
N LEU A 255 1.72 16.23 -26.08
CA LEU A 255 0.50 15.73 -25.46
C LEU A 255 -0.76 16.37 -26.06
N ILE A 256 -0.63 17.52 -26.72
CA ILE A 256 -1.78 18.27 -27.25
C ILE A 256 -2.42 17.52 -28.41
N GLY A 257 -3.73 17.32 -28.31
CA GLY A 257 -4.55 16.57 -29.25
C GLY A 257 -4.60 15.07 -28.96
N GLN A 258 -3.78 14.57 -28.02
CA GLN A 258 -3.76 13.16 -27.67
C GLN A 258 -5.04 12.73 -26.94
N PRO A 259 -5.59 11.55 -27.25
CA PRO A 259 -6.77 11.00 -26.57
C PRO A 259 -6.45 10.55 -25.15
N VAL A 260 -7.40 10.83 -24.25
CA VAL A 260 -7.36 10.45 -22.85
C VAL A 260 -8.70 9.88 -22.39
N VAL A 261 -8.66 9.00 -21.40
CA VAL A 261 -9.85 8.43 -20.73
C VAL A 261 -9.75 8.54 -19.22
N ALA A 262 -10.88 8.69 -18.54
CA ALA A 262 -10.96 8.67 -17.08
C ALA A 262 -12.25 7.99 -16.63
N HIS A 263 -12.31 7.54 -15.38
CA HIS A 263 -13.53 7.03 -14.77
C HIS A 263 -13.81 7.79 -13.48
N GLY A 264 -14.89 8.57 -13.48
CA GLY A 264 -15.34 9.35 -12.34
C GLY A 264 -16.50 8.68 -11.61
N ALA A 265 -16.63 8.95 -10.31
CA ALA A 265 -17.73 8.45 -9.48
C ALA A 265 -19.11 8.94 -9.96
N SER A 266 -19.17 10.10 -10.63
CA SER A 266 -20.41 10.73 -11.08
C SER A 266 -20.60 10.63 -12.59
N SER A 267 -19.54 10.80 -13.38
CA SER A 267 -19.61 10.68 -14.84
C SER A 267 -19.51 9.24 -15.35
N GLY A 268 -18.98 8.31 -14.56
CA GLY A 268 -18.52 7.02 -15.07
C GLY A 268 -17.34 7.18 -16.04
N LEU A 269 -17.22 6.27 -17.01
CA LEU A 269 -16.18 6.33 -18.04
C LEU A 269 -16.41 7.53 -18.99
N VAL A 270 -15.42 8.41 -19.06
CA VAL A 270 -15.39 9.58 -19.93
C VAL A 270 -14.16 9.53 -20.84
N ALA A 271 -14.28 10.16 -22.02
CA ALA A 271 -13.20 10.31 -22.97
C ALA A 271 -13.00 11.78 -23.33
N GLY A 272 -11.79 12.14 -23.72
CA GLY A 272 -11.44 13.50 -24.05
C GLY A 272 -10.12 13.61 -24.80
N LYS A 273 -9.66 14.85 -24.98
CA LYS A 273 -8.35 15.17 -25.58
C LYS A 273 -7.68 16.31 -24.83
N VAL A 274 -6.37 16.23 -24.66
CA VAL A 274 -5.59 17.35 -24.11
C VAL A 274 -5.66 18.53 -25.10
N MET A 275 -6.25 19.65 -24.68
CA MET A 275 -6.49 20.81 -25.56
C MET A 275 -5.37 21.84 -25.48
N ALA A 276 -4.94 22.16 -24.26
CA ALA A 276 -3.97 23.21 -24.01
C ALA A 276 -3.26 22.98 -22.67
N LEU A 277 -2.14 23.67 -22.48
CA LEU A 277 -1.38 23.66 -21.25
C LEU A 277 -1.41 25.02 -20.56
N PHE A 278 -1.27 25.01 -19.23
CA PHE A 278 -1.17 26.23 -18.42
C PHE A 278 -2.37 27.18 -18.60
N TYR A 279 -3.58 26.63 -18.74
CA TYR A 279 -4.77 27.43 -18.98
C TYR A 279 -5.08 28.32 -17.79
N ARG A 280 -5.12 29.64 -18.03
CA ARG A 280 -5.55 30.61 -17.02
C ARG A 280 -7.07 30.58 -16.87
N TYR A 281 -7.51 30.06 -15.74
CA TYR A 281 -8.92 29.98 -15.39
C TYR A 281 -9.37 31.09 -14.42
N LYS A 282 -8.43 31.79 -13.77
CA LYS A 282 -8.76 32.84 -12.80
C LYS A 282 -7.64 33.89 -12.67
N SER A 283 -8.04 35.14 -12.47
CA SER A 283 -7.19 36.28 -12.10
C SER A 283 -7.78 36.95 -10.86
N MET A 284 -7.00 37.11 -9.79
CA MET A 284 -7.49 37.67 -8.52
C MET A 284 -6.36 38.31 -7.73
N GLY A 285 -6.56 39.56 -7.30
CA GLY A 285 -5.62 40.26 -6.41
C GLY A 285 -4.25 40.55 -7.03
N GLY A 286 -4.16 40.65 -8.37
CA GLY A 286 -2.89 40.81 -9.08
C GLY A 286 -2.12 39.50 -9.29
N SER A 287 -2.72 38.36 -8.95
CA SER A 287 -2.19 37.02 -9.20
C SER A 287 -3.04 36.24 -10.19
N GLU A 288 -2.39 35.37 -10.93
CA GLU A 288 -2.99 34.52 -11.96
C GLU A 288 -2.97 33.06 -11.51
N TYR A 289 -3.98 32.29 -11.91
CA TYR A 289 -4.11 30.89 -11.56
C TYR A 289 -4.25 30.05 -12.82
N VAL A 290 -3.41 29.02 -12.93
CA VAL A 290 -3.35 28.14 -14.09
C VAL A 290 -3.54 26.67 -13.69
N SER A 291 -4.02 25.85 -14.63
CA SER A 291 -3.98 24.38 -14.57
C SER A 291 -2.87 23.84 -15.47
N ASP A 292 -2.29 22.67 -15.18
CA ASP A 292 -1.32 22.07 -16.11
C ASP A 292 -1.98 21.71 -17.43
N PHE A 293 -3.14 21.07 -17.34
CA PHE A 293 -3.91 20.61 -18.48
C PHE A 293 -5.29 21.26 -18.52
N LEU A 294 -5.70 21.62 -19.73
CA LEU A 294 -7.09 21.81 -20.11
C LEU A 294 -7.47 20.64 -21.01
N ILE A 295 -8.39 19.79 -20.56
CA ILE A 295 -8.81 18.60 -21.30
C ILE A 295 -10.21 18.85 -21.85
N ALA A 296 -10.34 18.74 -23.17
CA ALA A 296 -11.62 18.86 -23.86
C ALA A 296 -12.42 17.56 -23.73
N PRO A 297 -13.73 17.61 -23.45
CA PRO A 297 -14.57 16.44 -23.46
C PRO A 297 -14.78 15.94 -24.89
N ASP A 298 -15.10 14.65 -25.05
CA ASP A 298 -15.74 14.18 -26.28
C ASP A 298 -17.11 14.88 -26.43
N PRO A 299 -17.35 15.67 -27.49
CA PRO A 299 -18.61 16.39 -27.67
C PRO A 299 -19.85 15.47 -27.76
N GLN A 300 -19.65 14.20 -28.14
CA GLN A 300 -20.71 13.20 -28.31
C GLN A 300 -20.84 12.26 -27.10
N GLY A 301 -19.86 12.27 -26.20
CA GLY A 301 -19.78 11.35 -25.06
C GLY A 301 -20.27 11.94 -23.72
N PRO A 302 -20.24 11.13 -22.65
CA PRO A 302 -20.35 11.62 -21.28
C PRO A 302 -19.23 12.60 -20.97
N GLN A 303 -19.51 13.55 -20.07
CA GLN A 303 -18.57 14.61 -19.69
C GLN A 303 -18.38 14.59 -18.17
N THR A 304 -17.22 15.06 -17.71
CA THR A 304 -16.97 15.26 -16.28
C THR A 304 -17.99 16.21 -15.67
N VAL A 305 -18.36 15.96 -14.41
CA VAL A 305 -19.31 16.74 -13.62
C VAL A 305 -18.84 16.84 -12.16
N PRO A 306 -19.43 17.74 -11.34
CA PRO A 306 -19.15 17.75 -9.91
C PRO A 306 -19.36 16.36 -9.28
N GLY A 307 -18.36 15.91 -8.54
CA GLY A 307 -18.24 14.57 -7.98
C GLY A 307 -17.18 13.70 -8.66
N ASP A 308 -16.61 14.15 -9.77
CA ASP A 308 -15.48 13.49 -10.42
C ASP A 308 -14.10 14.00 -9.93
N SER A 309 -14.09 15.02 -9.06
CA SER A 309 -12.90 15.49 -8.35
C SER A 309 -12.05 14.32 -7.83
N GLY A 310 -10.78 14.30 -8.19
CA GLY A 310 -9.80 13.29 -7.78
C GLY A 310 -9.60 12.21 -8.82
N MET A 311 -10.43 12.13 -9.86
CA MET A 311 -10.24 11.14 -10.92
C MET A 311 -8.95 11.38 -11.71
N VAL A 312 -8.36 10.28 -12.19
CA VAL A 312 -7.12 10.31 -12.99
C VAL A 312 -7.44 10.12 -14.46
N TRP A 313 -6.98 11.05 -15.28
CA TRP A 313 -6.95 10.95 -16.74
C TRP A 313 -5.77 10.10 -17.19
N HIS A 314 -6.03 9.18 -18.12
CA HIS A 314 -5.06 8.24 -18.67
C HIS A 314 -4.87 8.46 -20.17
N LEU A 315 -3.63 8.55 -20.61
CA LEU A 315 -3.25 8.61 -22.02
C LEU A 315 -3.41 7.25 -22.69
N THR A 316 -4.05 7.19 -23.86
CA THR A 316 -4.38 5.92 -24.53
C THR A 316 -3.66 5.69 -25.87
N GLU A 317 -3.22 6.75 -26.55
CA GLU A 317 -2.58 6.63 -27.87
C GLU A 317 -1.29 5.81 -27.78
N ASP A 318 -1.08 4.92 -28.74
CA ASP A 318 0.13 4.08 -28.90
C ASP A 318 0.54 3.29 -27.65
N ARG A 319 -0.41 2.95 -26.78
CA ARG A 319 -0.14 2.25 -25.52
C ARG A 319 -0.96 0.98 -25.38
N ALA A 320 -0.29 -0.09 -24.93
CA ALA A 320 -0.92 -1.37 -24.64
C ALA A 320 -1.86 -1.31 -23.41
N ARG A 321 -1.56 -0.42 -22.46
CA ARG A 321 -2.37 -0.13 -21.27
C ARG A 321 -2.50 1.38 -21.09
N PRO A 322 -3.68 1.91 -20.68
CA PRO A 322 -3.85 3.33 -20.41
C PRO A 322 -2.84 3.82 -19.37
N ALA A 323 -2.12 4.90 -19.68
CA ALA A 323 -1.05 5.42 -18.82
C ALA A 323 -1.54 6.62 -17.99
N PRO A 324 -1.47 6.57 -16.65
CA PRO A 324 -1.85 7.68 -15.79
C PRO A 324 -1.13 8.98 -16.18
N LEU A 325 -1.87 10.07 -16.36
CA LEU A 325 -1.34 11.36 -16.85
C LEU A 325 -1.61 12.50 -15.86
N ALA A 326 -2.87 12.71 -15.46
CA ALA A 326 -3.26 13.92 -14.74
C ALA A 326 -4.42 13.68 -13.77
N VAL A 327 -4.41 14.39 -12.64
CA VAL A 327 -5.47 14.39 -11.63
C VAL A 327 -6.40 15.57 -11.88
N GLU A 328 -7.69 15.30 -12.06
CA GLU A 328 -8.69 16.36 -12.19
C GLU A 328 -9.05 16.95 -10.84
N TRP A 329 -9.17 18.29 -10.78
CA TRP A 329 -9.61 19.01 -9.57
C TRP A 329 -10.77 19.98 -9.82
N GLY A 330 -11.16 20.20 -11.08
CA GLY A 330 -12.26 21.09 -11.39
C GLY A 330 -12.56 21.15 -12.88
N GLY A 331 -13.50 22.03 -13.24
CA GLY A 331 -13.93 22.19 -14.63
C GLY A 331 -14.19 23.63 -15.03
N GLN A 332 -14.04 23.89 -16.33
CA GLN A 332 -14.39 25.13 -17.01
C GLN A 332 -15.39 24.80 -18.13
N ALA A 333 -16.52 25.50 -18.19
CA ALA A 333 -17.53 25.23 -19.19
C ALA A 333 -17.64 26.33 -20.25
N PHE A 334 -17.94 25.91 -21.48
CA PHE A 334 -18.24 26.77 -22.62
C PHE A 334 -19.46 26.24 -23.38
N LEU A 335 -20.25 27.12 -23.99
CA LEU A 335 -21.31 26.71 -24.91
C LEU A 335 -20.72 26.31 -26.26
N ASP A 336 -21.23 25.21 -26.81
CA ASP A 336 -21.08 24.91 -28.23
C ASP A 336 -21.95 25.88 -29.04
N ASP A 337 -21.33 26.67 -29.91
CA ASP A 337 -22.02 27.65 -30.76
C ASP A 337 -23.07 27.02 -31.68
N THR A 338 -22.91 25.73 -32.02
CA THR A 338 -23.79 25.00 -32.94
C THR A 338 -24.96 24.37 -32.22
N THR A 339 -24.68 23.57 -31.19
CA THR A 339 -25.73 22.81 -30.47
C THR A 339 -26.30 23.56 -29.27
N ARG A 340 -25.69 24.67 -28.86
CA ARG A 340 -25.96 25.41 -27.60
C ARG A 340 -25.87 24.54 -26.35
N CYS A 341 -25.21 23.39 -26.43
CA CYS A 341 -24.95 22.53 -25.30
C CYS A 341 -23.70 23.00 -24.55
N THR A 342 -23.71 22.84 -23.22
CA THR A 342 -22.54 23.07 -22.38
C THR A 342 -21.51 21.96 -22.59
N LEU A 343 -20.26 22.34 -22.80
CA LEU A 343 -19.08 21.47 -22.82
C LEU A 343 -18.25 21.72 -21.56
N ASN A 344 -18.14 20.72 -20.69
CA ASN A 344 -17.34 20.76 -19.47
C ASN A 344 -15.89 20.33 -19.79
N PHE A 345 -14.96 21.28 -19.78
CA PHE A 345 -13.53 21.01 -19.89
C PHE A 345 -12.95 20.74 -18.51
N ALA A 346 -12.15 19.68 -18.39
CA ALA A 346 -11.47 19.37 -17.15
C ALA A 346 -10.24 20.25 -16.96
N LEU A 347 -10.06 20.71 -15.72
CA LEU A 347 -8.85 21.35 -15.22
C LEU A 347 -8.10 20.31 -14.39
N ALA A 348 -6.90 19.96 -14.83
CA ALA A 348 -6.13 18.88 -14.25
C ALA A 348 -4.66 19.25 -14.04
N THR A 349 -4.03 18.54 -13.12
CA THR A 349 -2.64 18.71 -12.71
C THR A 349 -1.85 17.47 -13.08
N SER A 350 -0.58 17.62 -13.48
CA SER A 350 0.28 16.50 -13.84
C SER A 350 0.49 15.53 -12.67
N LEU A 351 0.17 14.26 -12.89
CA LEU A 351 0.38 13.23 -11.87
C LEU A 351 1.87 13.03 -11.57
N SER A 352 2.76 13.14 -12.57
CA SER A 352 4.20 12.99 -12.34
C SER A 352 4.75 14.15 -11.50
N THR A 353 4.27 15.37 -11.73
CA THR A 353 4.60 16.53 -10.89
C THR A 353 4.09 16.35 -9.45
N VAL A 354 2.87 15.83 -9.29
CA VAL A 354 2.29 15.53 -7.97
C VAL A 354 3.11 14.49 -7.22
N CYS A 355 3.44 13.39 -7.88
CA CYS A 355 4.29 12.33 -7.36
C CYS A 355 5.65 12.85 -6.89
N ASN A 356 6.31 13.67 -7.71
CA ASN A 356 7.59 14.28 -7.35
C ASN A 356 7.48 15.25 -6.16
N LEU A 357 6.43 16.06 -6.09
CA LEU A 357 6.25 17.04 -5.00
C LEU A 357 5.86 16.40 -3.66
N LEU A 358 5.18 15.25 -3.69
CA LEU A 358 4.76 14.50 -2.51
C LEU A 358 5.69 13.33 -2.16
N ASP A 359 6.72 13.07 -2.97
CA ASP A 359 7.64 11.92 -2.81
C ASP A 359 6.89 10.57 -2.79
N VAL A 360 5.97 10.39 -3.74
CA VAL A 360 5.15 9.17 -3.90
C VAL A 360 5.15 8.67 -5.34
N GLU A 361 4.93 7.37 -5.54
CA GLU A 361 4.83 6.74 -6.86
C GLU A 361 3.48 6.02 -7.03
N PRO A 362 2.86 6.02 -8.23
CA PRO A 362 1.63 5.27 -8.47
C PRO A 362 1.85 3.76 -8.35
N VAL A 363 0.95 3.05 -7.69
CA VAL A 363 1.01 1.59 -7.63
C VAL A 363 0.43 1.00 -8.91
N VAL A 364 1.21 0.19 -9.63
CA VAL A 364 0.82 -0.45 -10.89
C VAL A 364 1.01 -1.96 -10.76
N GLY A 365 0.05 -2.75 -11.26
CA GLY A 365 -0.03 -4.22 -11.05
C GLY A 365 1.14 -5.05 -11.59
N GLN A 366 2.09 -4.43 -12.29
CA GLN A 366 3.44 -4.91 -12.59
C GLN A 366 4.34 -3.66 -12.68
N GLN A 367 5.33 -3.51 -11.80
CA GLN A 367 6.18 -2.31 -11.72
C GLN A 367 7.63 -2.63 -12.12
N ASP A 368 8.06 -2.09 -13.27
CA ASP A 368 9.43 -2.11 -13.84
C ASP A 368 10.33 -0.96 -13.27
N GLY A 369 10.00 -0.42 -12.09
CA GLY A 369 10.74 0.67 -11.43
C GLY A 369 11.74 0.20 -10.36
N ALA A 370 12.66 1.09 -9.97
CA ALA A 370 13.60 0.84 -8.88
C ALA A 370 12.86 0.87 -7.54
N GLN A 371 12.78 -0.30 -6.88
CA GLN A 371 12.00 -0.42 -5.66
C GLN A 371 12.86 -0.23 -4.41
N PRO A 372 12.43 0.62 -3.47
CA PRO A 372 12.95 0.60 -2.11
C PRO A 372 12.64 -0.75 -1.44
N PHE A 373 13.71 -1.40 -0.95
CA PHE A 373 13.71 -2.74 -0.38
C PHE A 373 13.20 -2.74 1.06
N TRP A 374 11.90 -3.01 1.29
CA TRP A 374 11.36 -3.14 2.65
C TRP A 374 10.31 -4.23 2.79
N GLY A 375 10.42 -4.95 3.91
CA GLY A 375 9.43 -5.92 4.36
C GLY A 375 9.16 -6.53 5.73
N GLN A 376 7.95 -7.08 5.83
CA GLN A 376 7.29 -7.68 6.97
C GLN A 376 8.14 -8.78 7.60
N THR A 377 8.47 -8.58 8.87
CA THR A 377 9.29 -9.43 9.71
C THR A 377 8.58 -9.52 11.05
N GLY A 378 8.39 -10.73 11.55
CA GLY A 378 7.77 -11.02 12.85
C GLY A 378 7.74 -12.52 12.98
N HIS A 379 8.40 -13.11 13.99
CA HIS A 379 8.44 -14.56 14.30
C HIS A 379 8.93 -15.56 13.20
N TYR A 380 8.73 -15.30 11.91
CA TYR A 380 8.97 -16.17 10.74
C TYR A 380 10.45 -16.50 10.42
N SER A 381 11.39 -15.94 11.19
CA SER A 381 12.83 -15.99 10.88
C SER A 381 13.72 -16.48 12.02
N ILE A 382 13.15 -16.91 13.17
CA ILE A 382 13.94 -17.30 14.35
C ILE A 382 14.83 -18.52 14.04
N ALA A 383 14.32 -19.47 13.26
CA ALA A 383 15.10 -20.64 12.82
C ALA A 383 16.37 -20.24 12.04
N THR A 384 16.34 -19.13 11.29
CA THR A 384 17.49 -18.60 10.55
C THR A 384 18.63 -18.16 11.47
N PHE A 385 18.32 -17.70 12.69
CA PHE A 385 19.33 -17.33 13.69
C PHE A 385 19.75 -18.49 14.60
N THR A 386 19.10 -19.66 14.46
CA THR A 386 19.28 -20.79 15.39
C THR A 386 20.53 -21.62 15.08
N LEU A 387 21.00 -21.62 13.82
CA LEU A 387 22.07 -22.53 13.36
C LEU A 387 23.39 -22.40 14.12
N ASP A 388 23.71 -21.20 14.61
CA ASP A 388 24.94 -20.98 15.37
C ASP A 388 24.85 -21.41 16.84
N ALA A 389 23.64 -21.55 17.36
CA ALA A 389 23.39 -22.09 18.70
C ALA A 389 23.28 -23.63 18.74
N ILE A 390 23.19 -24.31 17.58
CA ILE A 390 23.14 -25.78 17.52
C ILE A 390 24.52 -26.36 17.87
N ARG A 391 24.56 -27.19 18.90
CA ARG A 391 25.76 -27.83 19.46
C ARG A 391 26.18 -29.08 18.70
N SER A 392 25.25 -29.95 18.30
CA SER A 392 25.60 -31.17 17.56
C SER A 392 26.06 -30.82 16.13
N PRO A 393 27.28 -31.21 15.70
CA PRO A 393 27.75 -30.93 14.34
C PRO A 393 26.91 -31.62 13.26
N ASN A 394 26.38 -32.81 13.56
CA ASN A 394 25.53 -33.55 12.62
C ASN A 394 24.15 -32.88 12.49
N LEU A 395 23.56 -32.47 13.61
CA LEU A 395 22.28 -31.76 13.59
C LEU A 395 22.45 -30.41 12.89
N LYS A 396 23.50 -29.65 13.19
CA LYS A 396 23.79 -28.39 12.51
C LYS A 396 23.91 -28.59 11.00
N THR A 397 24.61 -29.63 10.56
CA THR A 397 24.71 -29.98 9.13
C THR A 397 23.34 -30.26 8.51
N LEU A 398 22.49 -31.04 9.19
CA LEU A 398 21.16 -31.38 8.71
C LEU A 398 20.24 -30.15 8.63
N MET A 399 20.19 -29.35 9.69
CA MET A 399 19.32 -28.17 9.75
C MET A 399 19.80 -27.09 8.78
N GLN A 400 21.11 -26.89 8.62
CA GLN A 400 21.68 -26.00 7.61
C GLN A 400 21.27 -26.40 6.19
N ALA A 401 21.28 -27.70 5.89
CA ALA A 401 20.88 -28.22 4.57
C ALA A 401 19.39 -28.07 4.28
N ASN A 402 18.57 -27.80 5.30
CA ASN A 402 17.12 -27.69 5.20
C ASN A 402 16.60 -26.30 5.57
N LEU A 403 17.50 -25.32 5.80
CA LEU A 403 17.12 -24.02 6.33
C LEU A 403 16.10 -23.33 5.43
N ASP A 404 16.31 -23.34 4.11
CA ASP A 404 15.41 -22.72 3.14
C ASP A 404 13.99 -23.33 3.15
N ALA A 405 13.85 -24.58 3.58
CA ALA A 405 12.54 -25.22 3.73
C ALA A 405 11.91 -24.94 5.10
N ILE A 406 12.72 -24.59 6.11
CA ILE A 406 12.26 -24.33 7.48
C ILE A 406 11.83 -22.87 7.64
N SER A 407 12.60 -21.92 7.08
CA SER A 407 12.40 -20.48 7.26
C SER A 407 12.96 -19.70 6.08
N PHE A 408 12.51 -18.45 5.93
CA PHE A 408 13.04 -17.54 4.92
C PHE A 408 14.50 -17.17 5.19
N SER A 409 15.32 -17.13 4.14
CA SER A 409 16.70 -16.65 4.25
C SER A 409 16.73 -15.16 4.53
N LEU A 410 17.77 -14.66 5.22
CA LEU A 410 17.89 -13.24 5.58
C LEU A 410 17.84 -12.28 4.37
N SER A 411 18.25 -12.77 3.19
CA SER A 411 18.20 -12.04 1.91
C SER A 411 16.83 -12.07 1.22
N GLU A 412 15.92 -12.94 1.66
CA GLU A 412 14.57 -13.15 1.12
C GLU A 412 13.48 -12.68 2.08
N LEU A 413 13.83 -11.98 3.17
CA LEU A 413 12.89 -11.42 4.15
C LEU A 413 12.08 -10.22 3.62
N ASP A 414 12.11 -9.94 2.32
CA ASP A 414 11.26 -8.90 1.74
C ASP A 414 9.84 -9.43 1.44
N PRO A 415 8.77 -8.63 1.57
CA PRO A 415 7.38 -9.06 1.53
C PRO A 415 6.98 -9.49 0.14
N LYS A 416 7.66 -8.99 -0.89
CA LYS A 416 7.36 -9.36 -2.27
C LYS A 416 7.91 -10.74 -2.52
N SER A 417 9.12 -11.06 -2.06
CA SER A 417 9.66 -12.42 -2.08
C SER A 417 8.87 -13.37 -1.19
N ILE A 418 8.46 -12.97 0.02
CA ILE A 418 7.60 -13.78 0.92
C ILE A 418 6.24 -14.02 0.27
N ALA A 419 5.52 -12.96 -0.14
CA ALA A 419 4.20 -13.09 -0.77
C ALA A 419 4.27 -13.79 -2.12
N GLN A 420 5.34 -13.59 -2.90
CA GLN A 420 5.59 -14.29 -4.15
C GLN A 420 5.88 -15.77 -3.87
N ARG A 421 6.73 -16.11 -2.91
CA ARG A 421 7.04 -17.50 -2.55
C ARG A 421 5.82 -18.19 -1.93
N LEU A 422 4.99 -17.49 -1.17
CA LEU A 422 3.70 -17.99 -0.67
C LEU A 422 2.68 -18.15 -1.80
N LYS A 423 2.63 -17.22 -2.76
CA LYS A 423 1.79 -17.32 -3.96
C LYS A 423 2.25 -18.50 -4.82
N GLU A 424 3.54 -18.62 -5.07
CA GLU A 424 4.18 -19.73 -5.77
C GLU A 424 3.93 -21.05 -5.04
N ALA A 425 4.08 -21.13 -3.72
CA ALA A 425 3.75 -22.31 -2.93
C ALA A 425 2.27 -22.70 -3.03
N ARG A 426 1.36 -21.74 -3.21
CA ARG A 426 -0.07 -21.99 -3.42
C ARG A 426 -0.42 -22.34 -4.87
N SER A 427 0.35 -21.85 -5.86
CA SER A 427 0.06 -22.03 -7.29
C SER A 427 0.92 -23.06 -8.02
N ASN A 428 2.03 -23.50 -7.42
CA ASN A 428 3.00 -24.43 -7.99
C ASN A 428 2.93 -25.77 -7.22
N PRO A 429 2.70 -26.91 -7.91
CA PRO A 429 2.79 -28.24 -7.31
C PRO A 429 4.15 -28.56 -6.67
N ASP A 430 5.22 -27.80 -6.95
CA ASP A 430 6.55 -28.01 -6.38
C ASP A 430 6.93 -26.99 -5.29
N GLY A 431 6.06 -26.00 -5.01
CA GLY A 431 6.35 -24.97 -4.01
C GLY A 431 6.09 -25.44 -2.57
N ILE A 432 6.87 -24.93 -1.62
CA ILE A 432 6.76 -25.22 -0.18
C ILE A 432 6.50 -23.93 0.59
N ILE A 433 5.56 -23.99 1.54
CA ILE A 433 5.43 -22.98 2.58
C ILE A 433 6.51 -23.30 3.62
N PRO A 434 7.38 -22.35 4.01
CA PRO A 434 8.40 -22.64 5.00
C PRO A 434 7.76 -23.21 6.27
N LEU A 435 8.39 -24.23 6.85
CA LEU A 435 7.76 -25.03 7.90
C LEU A 435 7.35 -24.19 9.12
N ALA A 436 8.12 -23.14 9.45
CA ALA A 436 7.78 -22.22 10.53
C ALA A 436 6.49 -21.41 10.28
N ASP A 437 6.02 -21.30 9.02
CA ASP A 437 4.81 -20.54 8.67
C ASP A 437 3.56 -21.41 8.49
N VAL A 438 3.74 -22.73 8.44
CA VAL A 438 2.66 -23.68 8.20
C VAL A 438 1.55 -23.60 9.28
N PRO A 439 1.86 -23.48 10.59
CA PRO A 439 0.81 -23.35 11.61
C PRO A 439 -0.20 -22.24 11.32
N ASP A 440 0.28 -21.03 11.03
CA ASP A 440 -0.58 -19.87 10.73
C ASP A 440 -1.21 -19.91 9.33
N LEU A 441 -0.42 -20.25 8.30
CA LEU A 441 -0.85 -20.10 6.90
C LEU A 441 -1.60 -21.32 6.37
N VAL A 442 -1.47 -22.47 7.02
CA VAL A 442 -2.09 -23.73 6.61
C VAL A 442 -3.00 -24.24 7.71
N TRP A 443 -2.49 -24.49 8.92
CA TRP A 443 -3.24 -25.24 9.94
C TRP A 443 -4.40 -24.44 10.56
N LYS A 444 -4.27 -23.12 10.75
CA LYS A 444 -5.36 -22.17 11.11
C LYS A 444 -6.39 -21.92 9.98
N ASN A 445 -6.58 -22.89 9.10
CA ASN A 445 -7.59 -22.83 8.05
C ASN A 445 -8.37 -24.14 8.02
N LEU A 446 -9.58 -24.09 7.46
CA LEU A 446 -10.36 -25.30 7.20
C LEU A 446 -9.69 -26.16 6.11
N PRO A 447 -9.72 -27.51 6.21
CA PRO A 447 -9.23 -28.41 5.16
C PRO A 447 -9.92 -28.18 3.80
N SER A 448 -11.14 -27.64 3.81
CA SER A 448 -11.90 -27.28 2.60
C SER A 448 -11.42 -25.98 1.94
N LYS A 449 -10.63 -25.16 2.64
CA LYS A 449 -10.09 -23.88 2.16
C LYS A 449 -8.61 -23.99 1.79
N VAL A 450 -7.83 -24.66 2.62
CA VAL A 450 -6.39 -24.87 2.41
C VAL A 450 -6.08 -26.34 2.66
N VAL A 451 -5.42 -26.99 1.70
CA VAL A 451 -5.01 -28.40 1.84
C VAL A 451 -4.05 -28.55 3.01
N GLY A 452 -4.37 -29.44 3.94
CA GLY A 452 -3.64 -29.60 5.21
C GLY A 452 -4.19 -28.77 6.36
N GLY A 453 -5.21 -27.93 6.12
CA GLY A 453 -5.90 -27.18 7.17
C GLY A 453 -6.46 -28.09 8.27
N ARG A 454 -6.39 -27.60 9.52
CA ARG A 454 -6.68 -28.40 10.72
C ARG A 454 -7.90 -27.92 11.49
N ASP A 455 -8.28 -26.67 11.32
CA ASP A 455 -9.54 -26.13 11.84
C ASP A 455 -10.74 -26.93 11.32
N ASP A 456 -11.81 -26.98 12.11
CA ASP A 456 -12.95 -27.85 11.84
C ASP A 456 -14.28 -27.08 11.72
N HIS A 457 -14.34 -25.80 12.13
CA HIS A 457 -15.56 -25.00 12.00
C HIS A 457 -15.28 -23.51 11.75
N MET A 458 -16.35 -22.75 11.47
CA MET A 458 -16.31 -21.30 11.30
C MET A 458 -17.00 -20.63 12.49
N VAL A 459 -16.44 -19.52 12.97
CA VAL A 459 -17.09 -18.59 13.89
C VAL A 459 -17.12 -17.22 13.22
N GLY A 460 -18.30 -16.79 12.78
CA GLY A 460 -18.44 -15.62 11.92
C GLY A 460 -17.72 -15.82 10.59
N TYR A 461 -16.73 -14.97 10.31
CA TYR A 461 -15.90 -15.02 9.09
C TYR A 461 -14.51 -15.65 9.31
N ARG A 462 -14.19 -16.12 10.52
CA ARG A 462 -12.90 -16.74 10.86
C ARG A 462 -13.07 -18.25 11.05
N SER A 463 -12.08 -19.04 10.64
CA SER A 463 -12.03 -20.45 11.03
C SER A 463 -11.62 -20.56 12.49
N GLN A 464 -12.05 -21.65 13.13
CA GLN A 464 -11.77 -21.99 14.51
C GLN A 464 -11.59 -23.51 14.58
N GLY A 465 -10.85 -23.97 15.56
CA GLY A 465 -10.54 -25.38 15.73
C GLY A 465 -9.33 -25.60 16.62
N PRO A 466 -8.79 -26.83 16.64
CA PRO A 466 -7.78 -27.22 17.62
C PRO A 466 -6.40 -26.59 17.37
N GLU A 467 -6.17 -25.95 16.21
CA GLU A 467 -4.90 -25.25 15.97
C GLU A 467 -4.81 -23.96 16.78
N HIS A 468 -5.87 -23.15 16.82
CA HIS A 468 -5.88 -21.83 17.44
C HIS A 468 -5.32 -21.78 18.88
N PRO A 469 -5.74 -22.65 19.82
CA PRO A 469 -5.21 -22.63 21.18
C PRO A 469 -3.75 -23.09 21.29
N CYS A 470 -3.17 -23.71 20.25
CA CYS A 470 -1.77 -24.14 20.26
C CYS A 470 -0.77 -22.96 20.23
N HIS A 471 -1.23 -21.74 19.99
CA HIS A 471 -0.37 -20.57 19.74
C HIS A 471 -0.13 -19.67 20.96
N TYR A 472 -0.81 -19.91 22.07
CA TYR A 472 -0.70 -19.05 23.24
C TYR A 472 -0.91 -19.86 24.52
N ALA A 473 -0.63 -19.23 25.66
CA ALA A 473 -1.06 -19.70 26.96
C ALA A 473 -1.14 -18.51 27.92
N ASP A 474 -2.30 -18.26 28.54
CA ASP A 474 -2.54 -17.11 29.42
C ASP A 474 -1.93 -17.32 30.82
N ILE A 475 -0.67 -17.79 30.88
CA ILE A 475 -0.08 -18.40 32.08
C ILE A 475 0.16 -17.43 33.25
N ASP A 476 -0.06 -16.13 33.03
CA ASP A 476 0.03 -15.07 34.03
C ASP A 476 -1.33 -14.58 34.54
N GLU A 477 -2.46 -15.17 34.10
CA GLU A 477 -3.77 -14.79 34.61
C GLU A 477 -3.92 -15.19 36.09
N PRO A 478 -4.20 -14.26 37.02
CA PRO A 478 -4.32 -14.57 38.44
C PRO A 478 -5.57 -15.40 38.76
N GLY A 479 -5.40 -16.39 39.63
CA GLY A 479 -6.48 -17.23 40.12
C GLY A 479 -7.26 -16.56 41.25
N PRO A 480 -8.32 -17.21 41.76
CA PRO A 480 -9.10 -16.69 42.88
C PRO A 480 -8.29 -16.39 44.15
N ASP A 481 -7.17 -17.11 44.36
CA ASP A 481 -6.24 -16.91 45.47
C ASP A 481 -5.02 -16.03 45.12
N GLY A 482 -4.99 -15.49 43.90
CA GLY A 482 -3.88 -14.70 43.37
C GLY A 482 -2.72 -15.51 42.81
N SER A 483 -2.77 -16.85 42.83
CA SER A 483 -1.74 -17.69 42.21
C SER A 483 -1.81 -17.62 40.68
N ILE A 484 -0.66 -17.64 40.01
CA ILE A 484 -0.54 -17.74 38.55
C ILE A 484 0.13 -19.06 38.18
N VAL A 485 -0.32 -19.69 37.09
CA VAL A 485 0.15 -21.04 36.76
C VAL A 485 1.63 -21.04 36.36
N ARG A 486 2.13 -19.99 35.70
CA ARG A 486 3.55 -19.81 35.40
C ARG A 486 4.43 -20.06 36.62
N ASP A 487 4.17 -19.36 37.72
CA ASP A 487 4.96 -19.46 38.95
C ASP A 487 4.89 -20.86 39.57
N LEU A 488 3.71 -21.50 39.50
CA LEU A 488 3.53 -22.87 39.96
C LEU A 488 4.38 -23.87 39.15
N CYS A 489 4.48 -23.71 37.82
CA CYS A 489 5.35 -24.55 36.98
C CYS A 489 6.82 -24.39 37.35
N LEU A 490 7.26 -23.13 37.50
CA LEU A 490 8.65 -22.78 37.74
C LEU A 490 9.12 -23.24 39.12
N GLN A 491 8.20 -23.28 40.09
CA GLN A 491 8.47 -23.84 41.43
C GLN A 491 8.52 -25.36 41.42
N ASP A 492 7.63 -26.01 40.68
CA ASP A 492 7.55 -27.46 40.58
C ASP A 492 6.95 -27.91 39.24
N ILE A 493 7.77 -28.59 38.43
CA ILE A 493 7.38 -29.14 37.12
C ILE A 493 6.21 -30.13 37.23
N ALA A 494 5.96 -30.72 38.41
CA ALA A 494 4.79 -31.56 38.64
C ALA A 494 3.45 -30.82 38.47
N ASN A 495 3.46 -29.48 38.50
CA ASN A 495 2.27 -28.72 38.14
C ASN A 495 1.98 -28.81 36.65
N LEU A 496 2.98 -28.91 35.77
CA LEU A 496 2.88 -28.92 34.31
C LEU A 496 2.21 -30.19 33.76
N THR A 497 0.89 -30.26 33.95
CA THR A 497 0.01 -31.38 33.61
C THR A 497 -1.30 -30.86 33.02
N VAL A 498 -1.89 -31.64 32.12
CA VAL A 498 -3.16 -31.27 31.47
C VAL A 498 -4.26 -31.02 32.50
N ALA A 499 -4.41 -31.91 33.48
CA ALA A 499 -5.42 -31.79 34.53
C ALA A 499 -5.28 -30.48 35.35
N LYS A 500 -4.05 -30.07 35.66
CA LYS A 500 -3.82 -28.82 36.39
C LYS A 500 -4.14 -27.60 35.53
N TRP A 501 -3.91 -27.66 34.21
CA TRP A 501 -4.18 -26.54 33.31
C TRP A 501 -5.67 -26.42 33.00
N GLN A 502 -6.37 -27.55 32.90
CA GLN A 502 -7.82 -27.57 32.85
C GLN A 502 -8.42 -26.90 34.09
N GLN A 503 -7.95 -27.29 35.29
CA GLN A 503 -8.36 -26.65 36.53
C GLN A 503 -8.07 -25.14 36.51
N PHE A 504 -6.88 -24.73 36.07
CA PHE A 504 -6.50 -23.33 35.94
C PHE A 504 -7.49 -22.53 35.08
N TYR A 505 -7.82 -23.02 33.88
CA TYR A 505 -8.76 -22.36 32.97
C TYR A 505 -10.21 -22.41 33.49
N ASP A 506 -10.64 -23.53 34.07
CA ASP A 506 -11.97 -23.69 34.68
C ASP A 506 -12.22 -22.64 35.78
N GLU A 507 -11.24 -22.44 36.67
CA GLU A 507 -11.33 -21.48 37.78
C GLU A 507 -11.44 -20.02 37.32
N ARG A 508 -11.05 -19.72 36.07
CA ARG A 508 -11.13 -18.40 35.41
C ARG A 508 -12.35 -18.26 34.50
N GLY A 509 -13.16 -19.31 34.36
CA GLY A 509 -14.35 -19.32 33.52
C GLY A 509 -14.07 -19.55 32.03
N HIS A 510 -12.86 -19.96 31.66
CA HIS A 510 -12.50 -20.33 30.29
C HIS A 510 -12.96 -21.77 30.02
N SER A 511 -14.23 -21.93 29.66
CA SER A 511 -14.87 -23.25 29.52
C SER A 511 -14.89 -23.81 28.09
N THR A 512 -14.38 -23.07 27.10
CA THR A 512 -14.37 -23.50 25.70
C THR A 512 -12.95 -23.79 25.21
N PRO A 513 -12.73 -24.80 24.35
CA PRO A 513 -11.38 -25.17 23.89
C PRO A 513 -10.58 -24.02 23.25
N ASP A 514 -11.24 -23.11 22.56
CA ASP A 514 -10.61 -21.95 21.91
C ASP A 514 -10.08 -20.89 22.88
N LYS A 515 -10.47 -20.98 24.16
CA LYS A 515 -10.05 -20.10 25.27
C LYS A 515 -9.05 -20.77 26.21
N ARG A 516 -8.51 -21.93 25.84
CA ARG A 516 -7.59 -22.73 26.66
C ARG A 516 -6.26 -22.90 25.96
N GLY A 517 -5.44 -21.86 25.98
CA GLY A 517 -4.10 -21.88 25.40
C GLY A 517 -3.23 -23.00 25.98
N LEU A 518 -2.58 -23.78 25.11
CA LEU A 518 -1.81 -24.97 25.47
C LEU A 518 -0.40 -25.01 24.88
N LEU A 519 0.14 -23.86 24.47
CA LEU A 519 1.41 -23.74 23.76
C LEU A 519 2.58 -24.57 24.37
N PRO A 520 2.81 -24.61 25.70
CA PRO A 520 3.82 -25.50 26.29
C PRO A 520 3.60 -27.00 25.98
N PHE A 521 2.37 -27.49 26.03
CA PHE A 521 2.05 -28.88 25.69
C PHE A 521 2.18 -29.17 24.21
N ARG A 522 1.96 -28.17 23.35
CA ARG A 522 2.22 -28.30 21.92
C ARG A 522 3.71 -28.53 21.67
N VAL A 523 4.59 -27.78 22.36
CA VAL A 523 6.04 -27.98 22.27
C VAL A 523 6.45 -29.37 22.79
N TRP A 524 5.87 -29.84 23.91
CA TRP A 524 6.06 -31.21 24.40
C TRP A 524 5.72 -32.24 23.31
N GLN A 525 4.53 -32.15 22.73
CA GLN A 525 4.08 -33.08 21.69
C GLN A 525 5.07 -33.16 20.50
N PHE A 526 5.59 -32.03 20.05
CA PHE A 526 6.62 -31.98 19.00
C PHE A 526 7.94 -32.60 19.45
N TYR A 527 8.38 -32.33 20.67
CA TYR A 527 9.60 -32.90 21.21
C TYR A 527 9.56 -34.44 21.19
N ASP A 528 8.48 -35.03 21.71
CA ASP A 528 8.33 -36.50 21.74
C ASP A 528 8.29 -37.11 20.34
N ALA A 529 7.61 -36.45 19.40
CA ALA A 529 7.58 -36.85 18.00
C ALA A 529 8.99 -36.82 17.39
N MET A 530 9.73 -35.74 17.58
CA MET A 530 11.11 -35.58 17.11
C MET A 530 12.04 -36.66 17.69
N VAL A 531 11.97 -36.93 18.99
CA VAL A 531 12.73 -38.02 19.62
C VAL A 531 12.39 -39.36 18.98
N GLY A 532 11.11 -39.64 18.75
CA GLY A 532 10.65 -40.84 18.05
C GLY A 532 11.22 -40.97 16.63
N PHE A 533 11.15 -39.89 15.84
CA PHE A 533 11.67 -39.86 14.47
C PHE A 533 13.19 -40.07 14.43
N ALA A 534 13.94 -39.44 15.32
CA ALA A 534 15.39 -39.64 15.44
C ALA A 534 15.74 -41.09 15.83
N LYS A 535 15.05 -41.69 16.81
CA LYS A 535 15.24 -43.11 17.20
C LYS A 535 14.98 -44.05 16.02
N SER A 536 13.93 -43.78 15.26
CA SER A 536 13.56 -44.54 14.06
C SER A 536 14.35 -44.17 12.81
N LYS A 537 15.28 -43.20 12.89
CA LYS A 537 16.10 -42.69 11.78
C LYS A 537 15.27 -42.12 10.62
N GLN A 538 14.09 -41.58 10.92
CA GLN A 538 13.19 -40.92 9.97
C GLN A 538 13.55 -39.44 9.88
N VAL A 539 14.64 -39.15 9.16
CA VAL A 539 15.25 -37.82 9.09
C VAL A 539 14.31 -36.77 8.48
N ASP A 540 13.53 -37.16 7.48
CA ASP A 540 12.52 -36.30 6.83
C ASP A 540 11.45 -35.83 7.81
N GLN A 541 10.94 -36.75 8.64
CA GLN A 541 9.93 -36.44 9.66
C GLN A 541 10.51 -35.64 10.81
N PHE A 542 11.77 -35.91 11.21
CA PHE A 542 12.47 -35.09 12.19
C PHE A 542 12.61 -33.64 11.72
N VAL A 543 13.09 -33.41 10.49
CA VAL A 543 13.25 -32.06 9.92
C VAL A 543 11.91 -31.35 9.81
N CYS A 544 10.88 -32.04 9.32
CA CYS A 544 9.54 -31.48 9.20
C CYS A 544 9.01 -31.03 10.58
N ALA A 545 9.06 -31.91 11.59
CA ALA A 545 8.62 -31.60 12.95
C ALA A 545 9.45 -30.48 13.59
N ALA A 546 10.78 -30.49 13.41
CA ALA A 546 11.68 -29.46 13.94
C ALA A 546 11.38 -28.08 13.34
N GLY A 547 11.12 -28.01 12.03
CA GLY A 547 10.78 -26.75 11.37
C GLY A 547 9.41 -26.22 11.78
N LEU A 548 8.41 -27.08 11.95
CA LEU A 548 7.07 -26.72 12.43
C LEU A 548 7.11 -26.23 13.88
N LEU A 549 7.94 -26.87 14.72
CA LEU A 549 8.15 -26.49 16.11
C LEU A 549 8.70 -25.05 16.27
N ALA A 550 9.46 -24.56 15.27
CA ALA A 550 10.05 -23.22 15.32
C ALA A 550 8.99 -22.12 15.48
N HIS A 551 7.80 -22.30 14.91
CA HIS A 551 6.65 -21.41 15.08
C HIS A 551 6.30 -21.23 16.56
N TYR A 552 6.03 -22.35 17.24
CA TYR A 552 5.53 -22.37 18.61
C TYR A 552 6.55 -21.85 19.62
N VAL A 553 7.84 -22.14 19.41
CA VAL A 553 8.90 -21.54 20.23
C VAL A 553 9.01 -20.03 19.95
N GLY A 554 8.79 -19.61 18.71
CA GLY A 554 8.70 -18.20 18.34
C GLY A 554 7.55 -17.47 19.04
N ASP A 555 6.35 -18.04 19.02
CA ASP A 555 5.18 -17.54 19.76
C ASP A 555 5.48 -17.43 21.26
N ALA A 556 6.11 -18.44 21.86
CA ALA A 556 6.45 -18.44 23.28
C ALA A 556 7.44 -17.33 23.69
N SER A 557 8.21 -16.80 22.75
CA SER A 557 9.11 -15.67 22.99
C SER A 557 8.41 -14.31 22.96
N GLN A 558 7.19 -14.24 22.41
CA GLN A 558 6.41 -13.02 22.36
C GLN A 558 5.70 -12.78 23.70
N PRO A 559 5.85 -11.60 24.33
CA PRO A 559 5.36 -11.36 25.68
C PRO A 559 3.83 -11.43 25.78
N LEU A 560 3.10 -11.10 24.70
CA LEU A 560 1.63 -11.12 24.71
C LEU A 560 1.05 -12.52 24.56
N HIS A 561 1.78 -13.47 23.95
CA HIS A 561 1.33 -14.87 23.79
C HIS A 561 1.35 -15.67 25.10
N GLY A 562 2.12 -15.23 26.09
CA GLY A 562 2.19 -15.82 27.43
C GLY A 562 1.25 -15.15 28.45
N SER A 563 0.33 -14.29 27.99
CA SER A 563 -0.37 -13.35 28.86
C SER A 563 -1.85 -13.18 28.55
N TYR A 564 -2.68 -13.08 29.58
CA TYR A 564 -4.12 -12.78 29.43
C TYR A 564 -4.40 -11.38 28.85
N LEU A 565 -3.38 -10.52 28.79
CA LEU A 565 -3.39 -9.20 28.14
C LEU A 565 -3.06 -9.26 26.64
N ALA A 566 -3.29 -10.41 25.99
CA ALA A 566 -2.81 -10.75 24.65
C ALA A 566 -3.07 -9.68 23.58
N ASP A 567 -4.18 -8.93 23.70
CA ASP A 567 -4.48 -7.78 22.83
C ASP A 567 -5.01 -6.58 23.65
N GLY A 568 -4.39 -6.30 24.80
CA GLY A 568 -4.76 -5.20 25.68
C GLY A 568 -5.48 -5.64 26.96
N TYR A 569 -5.96 -4.66 27.74
CA TYR A 569 -6.67 -4.92 28.99
C TYR A 569 -8.06 -5.51 28.75
N PRO A 570 -8.62 -6.30 29.69
CA PRO A 570 -9.94 -6.92 29.56
C PRO A 570 -11.11 -5.94 29.36
N ASP A 571 -10.92 -4.66 29.71
CA ASP A 571 -11.91 -3.60 29.47
C ASP A 571 -11.88 -3.02 28.05
N GLY A 572 -10.99 -3.54 27.18
CA GLY A 572 -10.79 -3.11 25.80
C GLY A 572 -9.73 -2.02 25.64
N THR A 573 -9.16 -1.51 26.73
CA THR A 573 -8.08 -0.51 26.68
C THR A 573 -6.82 -1.12 26.08
N GLY A 574 -6.30 -0.50 25.01
CA GLY A 574 -5.10 -0.99 24.32
C GLY A 574 -5.35 -2.06 23.26
N ALA A 575 -6.61 -2.31 22.88
CA ALA A 575 -6.97 -3.19 21.77
C ALA A 575 -6.17 -2.86 20.49
N GLY A 576 -5.59 -3.88 19.86
CA GLY A 576 -4.72 -3.77 18.69
C GLY A 576 -3.23 -3.64 19.00
N VAL A 577 -2.82 -3.67 20.28
CA VAL A 577 -1.41 -3.69 20.68
C VAL A 577 -0.67 -4.90 20.11
N HIS A 578 -1.33 -6.06 20.04
CA HIS A 578 -0.75 -7.30 19.53
C HIS A 578 -0.22 -7.13 18.11
N SER A 579 -1.12 -6.75 17.19
CA SER A 579 -0.78 -6.53 15.79
C SER A 579 0.17 -5.33 15.60
N CYS A 580 0.08 -4.30 16.45
CA CYS A 580 0.98 -3.16 16.37
C CYS A 580 2.41 -3.53 16.74
N TYR A 581 2.61 -4.28 17.83
CA TYR A 581 3.92 -4.66 18.35
C TYR A 581 4.53 -5.79 17.52
N GLU A 582 3.82 -6.90 17.31
CA GLU A 582 4.41 -8.15 16.80
C GLU A 582 4.43 -8.23 15.28
N SER A 583 3.52 -7.52 14.62
CA SER A 583 3.52 -7.43 13.15
C SER A 583 4.08 -6.08 12.72
N LYS A 584 3.33 -5.00 12.89
CA LYS A 584 3.62 -3.73 12.20
C LYS A 584 4.94 -3.08 12.63
N MET A 585 5.28 -3.13 13.92
CA MET A 585 6.55 -2.57 14.40
C MET A 585 7.73 -3.45 13.98
N ILE A 586 7.66 -4.77 14.12
CA ILE A 586 8.75 -5.67 13.72
C ILE A 586 8.97 -5.56 12.20
N ASP A 587 7.90 -5.50 11.40
CA ASP A 587 7.94 -5.27 9.94
C ASP A 587 8.74 -4.02 9.58
N ARG A 588 8.48 -2.95 10.32
CA ARG A 588 9.12 -1.65 10.09
C ARG A 588 10.59 -1.63 10.49
N TYR A 589 10.98 -2.40 11.52
CA TYR A 589 12.32 -2.39 12.11
C TYR A 589 13.10 -3.69 11.88
N ALA A 590 12.65 -4.49 10.92
CA ALA A 590 13.23 -5.74 10.47
C ALA A 590 14.76 -5.73 10.34
N ARG A 591 15.31 -4.74 9.61
CA ARG A 591 16.75 -4.64 9.35
C ARG A 591 17.56 -4.46 10.63
N GLN A 592 17.06 -3.65 11.55
CA GLN A 592 17.70 -3.38 12.82
C GLN A 592 17.71 -4.65 13.68
N LEU A 593 16.60 -5.39 13.71
CA LEU A 593 16.50 -6.67 14.43
C LEU A 593 17.41 -7.74 13.84
N VAL A 594 17.36 -7.94 12.52
CA VAL A 594 18.21 -8.93 11.82
C VAL A 594 19.70 -8.68 12.10
N ALA A 595 20.12 -7.41 12.20
CA ALA A 595 21.49 -7.05 12.52
C ALA A 595 21.85 -7.26 14.01
N ALA A 596 20.89 -7.09 14.93
CA ALA A 596 21.12 -7.17 16.38
C ALA A 596 21.15 -8.63 16.91
N ILE A 597 20.26 -9.49 16.41
CA ILE A 597 20.02 -10.84 16.95
C ILE A 597 21.30 -11.68 17.09
N PRO A 598 22.24 -11.73 16.12
CA PRO A 598 23.46 -12.54 16.28
C PRO A 598 24.35 -12.10 17.45
N ALA A 599 24.43 -10.78 17.69
CA ALA A 599 25.20 -10.24 18.81
C ALA A 599 24.51 -10.52 20.15
N ASP A 600 23.19 -10.38 20.19
CA ASP A 600 22.36 -10.69 21.36
C ASP A 600 22.44 -12.19 21.72
N LEU A 601 22.41 -13.08 20.71
CA LEU A 601 22.53 -14.52 20.88
C LEU A 601 23.87 -14.89 21.55
N THR A 602 24.96 -14.27 21.08
CA THR A 602 26.29 -14.44 21.68
C THR A 602 26.33 -13.97 23.14
N THR A 603 25.63 -12.87 23.44
CA THR A 603 25.58 -12.28 24.78
C THR A 603 24.80 -13.15 25.77
N LEU A 604 23.69 -13.73 25.31
CA LEU A 604 22.82 -14.57 26.12
C LEU A 604 23.47 -15.92 26.47
N GLY A 605 24.32 -16.46 25.59
CA GLY A 605 24.97 -17.76 25.76
C GLY A 605 24.00 -18.94 25.68
N ASP A 606 24.54 -20.14 25.80
CA ASP A 606 23.78 -21.37 25.60
C ASP A 606 22.92 -21.77 26.82
N LEU A 607 21.90 -22.58 26.56
CA LEU A 607 21.09 -23.25 27.59
C LEU A 607 21.53 -24.71 27.78
N GLU A 608 21.30 -25.28 28.97
CA GLU A 608 21.53 -26.70 29.22
C GLU A 608 20.53 -27.57 28.43
N LEU A 609 20.95 -28.78 28.05
CA LEU A 609 20.05 -29.72 27.36
C LEU A 609 18.99 -30.24 28.32
N ILE A 610 17.82 -30.57 27.77
CA ILE A 610 16.67 -31.12 28.49
C ILE A 610 16.51 -32.62 28.23
N ASP A 611 15.84 -33.30 29.15
CA ASP A 611 15.77 -34.76 29.16
C ASP A 611 14.57 -35.35 28.39
N ASP A 612 13.39 -34.73 28.52
CA ASP A 612 12.13 -35.25 28.00
C ASP A 612 11.16 -34.13 27.56
N GLY A 613 9.99 -34.53 27.05
CA GLY A 613 9.00 -33.59 26.55
C GLY A 613 8.37 -32.70 27.63
N GLN A 614 8.27 -33.18 28.88
CA GLN A 614 7.79 -32.36 29.99
C GLN A 614 8.79 -31.22 30.28
N HIS A 615 10.09 -31.50 30.22
CA HIS A 615 11.12 -30.47 30.32
C HIS A 615 11.13 -29.53 29.10
N ALA A 616 10.69 -29.97 27.92
CA ALA A 616 10.50 -29.09 26.76
C ALA A 616 9.33 -28.12 26.97
N ALA A 617 8.23 -28.58 27.57
CA ALA A 617 7.15 -27.70 28.00
C ALA A 617 7.63 -26.74 29.11
N LEU A 618 8.42 -27.19 30.09
CA LEU A 618 8.96 -26.31 31.13
C LEU A 618 9.86 -25.24 30.52
N ALA A 619 10.77 -25.60 29.61
CA ALA A 619 11.61 -24.64 28.90
C ALA A 619 10.79 -23.60 28.11
N THR A 620 9.61 -23.98 27.61
CA THR A 620 8.66 -23.06 26.96
C THR A 620 8.07 -22.08 27.98
N VAL A 621 7.68 -22.55 29.16
CA VAL A 621 7.20 -21.69 30.27
C VAL A 621 8.32 -20.76 30.76
N GLU A 622 9.55 -21.25 30.88
CA GLU A 622 10.71 -20.44 31.25
C GLU A 622 11.03 -19.37 30.19
N LEU A 623 10.86 -19.68 28.90
CA LEU A 623 10.99 -18.69 27.83
C LEU A 623 9.92 -17.60 27.97
N MET A 624 8.65 -17.97 28.16
CA MET A 624 7.57 -17.02 28.39
C MET A 624 7.80 -16.15 29.64
N ASP A 625 8.32 -16.73 30.72
CA ASP A 625 8.69 -16.00 31.94
C ASP A 625 9.80 -14.97 31.67
N ARG A 626 10.90 -15.39 31.04
CA ARG A 626 11.98 -14.47 30.65
C ARG A 626 11.49 -13.39 29.71
N SER A 627 10.56 -13.71 28.81
CA SER A 627 9.94 -12.75 27.91
C SER A 627 9.11 -11.70 28.65
N ALA A 628 8.24 -12.13 29.56
CA ALA A 628 7.42 -11.24 30.37
C ALA A 628 8.25 -10.40 31.36
N GLN A 629 9.38 -10.92 31.87
CA GLN A 629 10.28 -10.14 32.71
C GLN A 629 11.04 -9.07 31.90
N ARG A 630 11.46 -9.41 30.68
CA ARG A 630 12.22 -8.51 29.81
C ARG A 630 11.33 -7.41 29.21
N LEU A 631 10.13 -7.78 28.79
CA LEU A 631 9.13 -6.84 28.27
C LEU A 631 7.76 -7.16 28.91
N PRO A 632 7.45 -6.57 30.08
CA PRO A 632 6.19 -6.83 30.76
C PRO A 632 4.98 -6.46 29.89
N PRO A 633 3.98 -7.37 29.73
CA PRO A 633 2.79 -7.10 28.94
C PRO A 633 2.09 -5.79 29.32
N THR A 634 1.98 -5.49 30.62
CA THR A 634 1.41 -4.22 31.11
C THR A 634 2.17 -2.99 30.62
N GLN A 635 3.51 -3.01 30.65
CA GLN A 635 4.32 -1.89 30.16
C GLN A 635 4.16 -1.69 28.65
N LEU A 636 4.05 -2.78 27.90
CA LEU A 636 3.83 -2.74 26.46
C LEU A 636 2.45 -2.16 26.12
N VAL A 637 1.39 -2.64 26.79
CA VAL A 637 0.01 -2.14 26.64
C VAL A 637 -0.07 -0.66 27.03
N ASP A 638 0.48 -0.28 28.19
CA ASP A 638 0.46 1.10 28.67
C ASP A 638 1.21 2.05 27.73
N ALA A 639 2.35 1.62 27.19
CA ALA A 639 3.10 2.40 26.21
C ALA A 639 2.31 2.56 24.90
N PHE A 640 1.67 1.51 24.41
CA PHE A 640 0.81 1.58 23.22
C PHE A 640 -0.35 2.56 23.42
N VAL A 641 -1.03 2.49 24.57
CA VAL A 641 -2.11 3.41 24.94
C VAL A 641 -1.61 4.84 25.03
N ALA A 642 -0.46 5.07 25.69
CA ALA A 642 0.14 6.39 25.81
C ALA A 642 0.57 7.01 24.47
N LEU A 643 0.86 6.17 23.47
CA LEU A 643 1.18 6.57 22.10
C LEU A 643 -0.06 6.77 21.22
N GLY A 644 -1.27 6.65 21.79
CA GLY A 644 -2.54 6.93 21.11
C GLY A 644 -3.39 5.70 20.81
N GLY A 645 -2.93 4.49 21.19
CA GLY A 645 -3.72 3.27 21.13
C GLY A 645 -4.16 2.85 19.72
N LYS A 646 -3.44 3.34 18.69
CA LYS A 646 -3.73 3.04 17.29
C LYS A 646 -2.47 2.51 16.61
N PRO A 647 -2.59 1.52 15.71
CA PRO A 647 -1.44 0.89 15.06
C PRO A 647 -0.90 1.72 13.87
N VAL A 648 -0.65 3.01 14.11
CA VAL A 648 -0.10 3.96 13.14
C VAL A 648 1.42 4.04 13.26
N VAL A 649 2.08 4.57 12.24
CA VAL A 649 3.55 4.68 12.15
C VAL A 649 4.16 5.35 13.38
N ALA A 650 3.58 6.45 13.86
CA ALA A 650 4.08 7.15 15.05
C ALA A 650 4.06 6.27 16.32
N THR A 651 3.06 5.40 16.44
CA THR A 651 2.98 4.44 17.54
C THR A 651 4.04 3.35 17.40
N GLN A 652 4.24 2.83 16.19
CA GLN A 652 5.29 1.84 15.91
C GLN A 652 6.67 2.41 16.23
N ASP A 653 6.96 3.64 15.81
CA ASP A 653 8.21 4.35 16.11
C ASP A 653 8.40 4.55 17.62
N GLY A 654 7.33 4.93 18.31
CA GLY A 654 7.34 5.13 19.75
C GLY A 654 7.56 3.83 20.54
N LEU A 655 6.95 2.73 20.11
CA LEU A 655 7.16 1.40 20.70
C LEU A 655 8.61 0.93 20.44
N TRP A 656 9.09 1.05 19.21
CA TRP A 656 10.45 0.66 18.85
C TRP A 656 11.50 1.44 19.64
N SER A 657 11.33 2.76 19.76
CA SER A 657 12.22 3.60 20.56
C SER A 657 12.29 3.18 22.03
N ARG A 658 11.26 2.50 22.55
CA ARG A 658 11.20 2.05 23.96
C ARG A 658 11.65 0.61 24.14
N PHE A 659 11.34 -0.25 23.17
CA PHE A 659 11.38 -1.70 23.34
C PHE A 659 12.22 -2.44 22.30
N GLY A 660 12.75 -1.77 21.27
CA GLY A 660 13.41 -2.42 20.14
C GLY A 660 14.65 -3.25 20.53
N GLU A 661 15.43 -2.78 21.51
CA GLU A 661 16.57 -3.53 22.06
C GLU A 661 16.09 -4.81 22.78
N GLN A 662 15.07 -4.68 23.62
CA GLN A 662 14.45 -5.81 24.31
C GLN A 662 13.86 -6.81 23.32
N THR A 663 13.24 -6.34 22.23
CA THR A 663 12.71 -7.19 21.15
C THR A 663 13.81 -8.01 20.48
N GLY A 664 14.99 -7.43 20.22
CA GLY A 664 16.16 -8.18 19.70
C GLY A 664 16.60 -9.31 20.64
N LEU A 665 16.71 -9.00 21.93
CA LEU A 665 17.02 -9.98 22.97
C LEU A 665 15.95 -11.09 23.11
N LEU A 666 14.67 -10.77 22.97
CA LEU A 666 13.58 -11.76 22.98
C LEU A 666 13.75 -12.76 21.83
N MET A 667 14.01 -12.27 20.61
CA MET A 667 14.20 -13.11 19.43
C MET A 667 15.48 -13.97 19.53
N ALA A 668 16.56 -13.42 20.10
CA ALA A 668 17.78 -14.17 20.36
C ALA A 668 17.57 -15.26 21.43
N ASP A 669 16.82 -14.96 22.51
CA ASP A 669 16.47 -15.94 23.55
C ASP A 669 15.61 -17.08 22.97
N SER A 670 14.71 -16.75 22.05
CA SER A 670 13.94 -17.74 21.29
C SER A 670 14.83 -18.64 20.43
N ALA A 671 15.81 -18.07 19.72
CA ALA A 671 16.70 -18.84 18.85
C ALA A 671 17.56 -19.84 19.63
N ARG A 672 18.16 -19.43 20.76
CA ARG A 672 18.90 -20.38 21.62
C ARG A 672 18.00 -21.44 22.27
N THR A 673 16.75 -21.09 22.61
CA THR A 673 15.78 -22.03 23.18
C THR A 673 15.38 -23.08 22.14
N LEU A 674 15.11 -22.66 20.91
CA LEU A 674 14.83 -23.57 19.80
C LEU A 674 16.01 -24.51 19.51
N ALA A 675 17.25 -23.97 19.49
CA ALA A 675 18.46 -24.77 19.29
C ALA A 675 18.59 -25.85 20.38
N MET A 676 18.41 -25.47 21.64
CA MET A 676 18.47 -26.37 22.78
C MET A 676 17.41 -27.48 22.69
N ILE A 677 16.16 -27.17 22.31
CA ILE A 677 15.11 -28.17 22.15
C ILE A 677 15.45 -29.14 21.00
N TRP A 678 15.94 -28.63 19.87
CA TRP A 678 16.38 -29.46 18.74
C TRP A 678 17.55 -30.39 19.10
N ASP A 679 18.60 -29.87 19.76
CA ASP A 679 19.75 -30.65 20.20
C ASP A 679 19.34 -31.72 21.21
N SER A 680 18.45 -31.38 22.15
CA SER A 680 17.97 -32.31 23.18
C SER A 680 17.18 -33.46 22.56
N ALA A 681 16.25 -33.16 21.65
CA ALA A 681 15.49 -34.19 20.94
C ALA A 681 16.39 -35.08 20.07
N TRP A 682 17.38 -34.48 19.38
CA TRP A 682 18.37 -35.20 18.60
C TRP A 682 19.23 -36.12 19.46
N ALA A 683 19.71 -35.64 20.61
CA ALA A 683 20.51 -36.42 21.55
C ALA A 683 19.72 -37.58 22.16
N ALA A 684 18.52 -37.33 22.70
CA ALA A 684 17.61 -38.34 23.22
C ALA A 684 17.21 -39.37 22.14
N GLY A 685 17.17 -38.92 20.88
CA GLY A 685 16.96 -39.72 19.69
C GLY A 685 18.12 -40.62 19.26
N ASN A 686 19.31 -40.48 19.86
CA ASN A 686 20.57 -41.01 19.33
C ASN A 686 20.85 -40.55 17.88
N GLY A 687 20.48 -39.32 17.52
CA GLY A 687 20.59 -38.78 16.18
C GLY A 687 22.02 -38.79 15.61
N ASP A 688 23.05 -38.66 16.45
CA ASP A 688 24.45 -38.75 16.01
C ASP A 688 24.87 -40.13 15.46
N LYS A 689 24.05 -41.16 15.64
CA LYS A 689 24.23 -42.47 15.02
C LYS A 689 23.61 -42.56 13.61
N ILE A 690 22.91 -41.53 13.16
CA ILE A 690 22.38 -41.42 11.80
C ILE A 690 23.57 -41.25 10.85
N LYS A 691 23.54 -41.98 9.74
CA LYS A 691 24.64 -41.96 8.76
C LYS A 691 24.76 -40.55 8.18
N LYS A 692 25.99 -40.03 8.07
CA LYS A 692 26.27 -38.72 7.46
C LYS A 692 25.66 -38.54 6.07
N SER A 693 25.54 -39.62 5.29
CA SER A 693 24.91 -39.60 3.97
C SER A 693 23.40 -39.31 3.99
N ALA A 694 22.75 -39.36 5.15
CA ALA A 694 21.34 -39.00 5.32
C ALA A 694 21.16 -37.55 5.82
N LEU A 695 22.25 -36.84 6.14
CA LEU A 695 22.23 -35.46 6.61
C LEU A 695 22.26 -34.51 5.41
N GLN A 696 21.17 -34.49 4.64
CA GLN A 696 21.04 -33.73 3.39
C GLN A 696 19.69 -33.00 3.34
N ALA A 697 19.55 -32.13 2.34
CA ALA A 697 18.28 -31.46 2.07
C ALA A 697 17.17 -32.48 1.80
N ILE A 698 16.02 -32.29 2.44
CA ILE A 698 14.82 -33.08 2.25
C ILE A 698 14.03 -32.47 1.07
N PRO A 699 13.55 -33.29 0.11
CA PRO A 699 12.71 -32.80 -0.97
C PRO A 699 11.48 -32.02 -0.47
N HIS A 700 11.20 -30.88 -1.10
CA HIS A 700 10.11 -29.98 -0.70
C HIS A 700 8.73 -30.63 -0.80
N ASP A 701 8.51 -31.44 -1.83
CA ASP A 701 7.30 -32.24 -2.00
C ASP A 701 7.09 -33.20 -0.83
N ARG A 702 8.16 -33.84 -0.36
CA ARG A 702 8.11 -34.75 0.79
C ARG A 702 7.74 -34.03 2.09
N LEU A 703 8.33 -32.85 2.35
CA LEU A 703 8.00 -32.05 3.53
C LEU A 703 6.54 -31.57 3.49
N ARG A 704 6.08 -31.17 2.30
CA ARG A 704 4.69 -30.77 2.08
C ARG A 704 3.69 -31.90 2.29
N GLU A 705 3.99 -33.09 1.77
CA GLU A 705 3.18 -34.29 2.03
C GLU A 705 3.04 -34.56 3.53
N LEU A 706 4.11 -34.34 4.31
CA LEU A 706 4.10 -34.58 5.75
C LEU A 706 3.22 -33.55 6.48
N TYR A 707 3.45 -32.24 6.31
CA TYR A 707 2.69 -31.25 7.08
C TYR A 707 1.21 -31.16 6.67
N GLN A 708 0.87 -31.61 5.45
CA GLN A 708 -0.52 -31.70 4.99
C GLN A 708 -1.28 -32.91 5.57
N GLN A 709 -0.58 -33.90 6.15
CA GLN A 709 -1.22 -35.01 6.83
C GLN A 709 -1.74 -34.55 8.19
N ARG A 710 -3.06 -34.67 8.39
CA ARG A 710 -3.71 -34.29 9.66
C ARG A 710 -3.10 -34.99 10.88
N GLN A 711 -2.71 -36.25 10.75
CA GLN A 711 -2.13 -37.06 11.84
C GLN A 711 -0.65 -36.77 12.11
N PHE A 712 0.04 -36.03 11.23
CA PHE A 712 1.44 -35.71 11.43
C PHE A 712 1.58 -34.64 12.52
N VAL A 713 1.92 -35.08 13.74
CA VAL A 713 1.93 -34.23 14.96
C VAL A 713 0.62 -33.43 15.05
N GLU A 714 -0.49 -34.16 15.15
CA GLU A 714 -1.87 -33.63 15.08
C GLU A 714 -2.10 -32.47 16.05
N SER A 715 -2.83 -31.45 15.60
CA SER A 715 -3.24 -30.32 16.43
C SER A 715 -4.42 -30.74 17.29
N LEU A 716 -4.25 -30.59 18.60
CA LEU A 716 -5.19 -31.01 19.63
C LEU A 716 -5.42 -29.83 20.56
N ASP A 717 -6.64 -29.70 21.07
CA ASP A 717 -6.92 -28.80 22.18
C ASP A 717 -6.47 -29.40 23.52
N LEU A 718 -6.55 -28.59 24.58
CA LEU A 718 -6.12 -28.99 25.92
C LEU A 718 -6.84 -30.26 26.43
N ASP A 719 -8.09 -30.47 26.05
CA ASP A 719 -8.90 -31.59 26.54
C ASP A 719 -8.54 -32.92 25.86
N HIS A 720 -7.78 -32.88 24.76
CA HIS A 720 -7.41 -34.05 23.98
C HIS A 720 -5.88 -34.30 23.90
N VAL A 721 -5.05 -33.29 24.20
CA VAL A 721 -3.59 -33.35 24.01
C VAL A 721 -2.88 -34.40 24.86
N GLU A 722 -3.41 -34.72 26.05
CA GLU A 722 -2.77 -35.65 27.00
C GLU A 722 -2.43 -37.01 26.36
N THR A 723 -3.29 -37.50 25.46
CA THR A 723 -3.10 -38.78 24.77
C THR A 723 -1.91 -38.80 23.81
N ALA A 724 -1.38 -37.63 23.45
CA ALA A 724 -0.26 -37.45 22.55
C ALA A 724 1.09 -37.18 23.26
N LEU A 725 1.09 -37.01 24.59
CA LEU A 725 2.27 -36.78 25.42
C LEU A 725 2.81 -38.12 25.93
N ARG A 726 4.14 -38.34 25.89
CA ARG A 726 4.76 -39.65 26.19
C ARG A 726 5.81 -39.61 27.29
#